data_AF-A0A3P1ZWK0-F1
#
_entry.id   AF-A0A3P1ZWK0-F1
#
_cell.length_a   1.000
_cell.length_b   1.000
_cell.length_c   1.000
_cell.angle_alpha   90.00
_cell.angle_beta   90.00
_cell.angle_gamma   90.00
#
_symmetry.space_group_name_H-M   'P 1'
#
loop_
_entity.id
_entity.type
_entity.pdbx_description
1 polymer ?
#
loop_
_entity_poly.entity_id
_entity_poly.type
_entity_poly.pdbx_seq_one_letter_code
_entity_poly.pdbx_strand_id
1 'polypeptide(L)'
;MEIVLRGVRGSTPVPSPAMSFYGGNTSCVEVCTDDGSLLFFDAGTGLREGGDGLPPSGVCHLFISHAHTDHIQGLGFFAPLHSPLWTTHIYLPAWIEGVLDTYFSHGMFPIPFRAFQGHIVRTGLEPGQMVRLGRQGDVVVEALAANHPGDSLAYRLRADGAVFLYSGDHEITEDKAVRQTTADMLYGADLAVVDAMYSRSDYRPGWGHSCWEDWRDIAREAGAGDIIFSHHAPDRTDCELDRLQKTGLAESRKAGQNFSFAREGLRISLPRAAKPSAFSRESVPSSTWLDNFLDGLALYQDENTLLDRILLKAREIARADAGTIFLAEGQELLFAYTHNDSLFSVDTASKYAYSSSRLPIDDRSIAGFVALTGQTLNLPDVRSLPPGVPYSFREDYDKATGYHTRSMLVIPFYDRAGRITGVLQLINSLDARSGLPRAFTHDMERHVRVLAREIANILERSSLVRSGIYRLIRLAAVHDPTETGPHAERVGAIAAEIFQLRANKLGLDPDETRHVKSLLRMAAMLHDIGKVGVSDLLLKKKGKLSDEEFAVMREHTRLGAEILESDPLLPGARCADGGYMAYARDIALHHHQKWNGQGYAGAGPQGRLAGEDIPLSARITAIADVFDALVSPRSYKEPWTHAAALEVLRRDAGSHFDPFLVQCMAEMMDVVERIYERFPDTPQSCGGAIAPAGENASGAGEK
;
A
#
# COMPACT_ATOMS: atom_id res chain seq x y z
N MET A 1 -11.42 30.93 -0.58
CA MET A 1 -12.35 29.89 -1.08
C MET A 1 -11.65 28.55 -1.34
N GLU A 2 -12.34 27.45 -1.05
CA GLU A 2 -11.99 26.07 -1.36
C GLU A 2 -12.97 25.49 -2.38
N ILE A 3 -12.44 24.76 -3.37
CA ILE A 3 -13.17 24.16 -4.48
C ILE A 3 -12.94 22.66 -4.42
N VAL A 4 -14.01 21.85 -4.47
CA VAL A 4 -13.96 20.40 -4.43
C VAL A 4 -14.71 19.83 -5.64
N LEU A 5 -14.04 19.01 -6.43
CA LEU A 5 -14.68 18.34 -7.58
C LEU A 5 -15.38 17.09 -7.07
N ARG A 6 -16.73 17.13 -7.04
CA ARG A 6 -17.57 16.04 -6.51
C ARG A 6 -17.99 15.04 -7.58
N GLY A 7 -18.04 15.48 -8.83
CA GLY A 7 -18.21 14.60 -9.98
C GLY A 7 -17.58 15.23 -11.21
N VAL A 8 -16.96 14.39 -12.03
CA VAL A 8 -16.09 14.82 -13.14
C VAL A 8 -16.41 14.12 -14.45
N ARG A 9 -17.41 13.23 -14.46
CA ARG A 9 -17.80 12.46 -15.64
C ARG A 9 -18.96 13.12 -16.38
N GLY A 10 -18.92 13.05 -17.70
CA GLY A 10 -20.01 13.52 -18.56
C GLY A 10 -21.06 12.46 -18.87
N SER A 11 -22.24 12.91 -19.31
CA SER A 11 -23.38 12.15 -19.86
C SER A 11 -24.03 11.09 -18.96
N THR A 12 -23.26 10.25 -18.26
CA THR A 12 -23.78 9.17 -17.42
C THR A 12 -22.76 8.77 -16.35
N PRO A 13 -23.21 8.38 -15.14
CA PRO A 13 -22.30 7.86 -14.13
C PRO A 13 -21.71 6.51 -14.53
N VAL A 14 -20.43 6.29 -14.22
CA VAL A 14 -19.68 5.08 -14.59
C VAL A 14 -19.00 4.43 -13.37
N PRO A 15 -19.73 3.64 -12.56
CA PRO A 15 -19.18 2.94 -11.41
C PRO A 15 -18.40 1.69 -11.83
N SER A 16 -17.34 1.87 -12.62
CA SER A 16 -16.49 0.82 -13.15
C SER A 16 -15.09 0.87 -12.53
N PRO A 17 -14.46 -0.28 -12.20
CA PRO A 17 -13.06 -0.31 -11.73
C PRO A 17 -12.09 0.41 -12.68
N ALA A 18 -12.33 0.36 -14.00
CA ALA A 18 -11.50 1.01 -15.01
C ALA A 18 -11.57 2.56 -14.98
N MET A 19 -12.50 3.13 -14.20
CA MET A 19 -12.82 4.56 -14.10
C MET A 19 -12.67 5.07 -12.65
N SER A 20 -12.22 4.20 -11.75
CA SER A 20 -12.32 4.39 -10.30
C SER A 20 -11.34 5.43 -9.75
N PHE A 21 -10.25 5.72 -10.46
CA PHE A 21 -9.31 6.72 -10.03
C PHE A 21 -9.79 8.14 -10.32
N TYR A 22 -10.10 8.46 -11.58
CA TYR A 22 -10.54 9.82 -11.93
C TYR A 22 -11.95 10.08 -11.39
N GLY A 23 -12.78 9.04 -11.28
CA GLY A 23 -14.12 9.14 -10.74
C GLY A 23 -15.20 8.74 -11.74
N GLY A 24 -16.32 8.28 -11.19
CA GLY A 24 -17.48 7.81 -11.95
C GLY A 24 -18.76 8.63 -11.75
N ASN A 25 -18.78 9.58 -10.83
CA ASN A 25 -19.86 10.52 -10.61
C ASN A 25 -19.87 11.62 -11.67
N THR A 26 -21.07 12.04 -12.02
CA THR A 26 -21.32 13.11 -12.99
C THR A 26 -21.23 14.50 -12.39
N SER A 27 -20.98 15.47 -13.26
CA SER A 27 -20.68 16.89 -13.01
C SER A 27 -21.29 17.47 -11.72
N CYS A 28 -20.41 17.80 -10.79
CA CYS A 28 -20.74 18.60 -9.62
C CYS A 28 -19.46 19.20 -9.05
N VAL A 29 -19.46 20.52 -8.83
CA VAL A 29 -18.36 21.24 -8.18
C VAL A 29 -18.89 21.93 -6.94
N GLU A 30 -18.30 21.63 -5.79
CA GLU A 30 -18.60 22.32 -4.54
C GLU A 30 -17.61 23.46 -4.33
N VAL A 31 -18.10 24.61 -3.87
CA VAL A 31 -17.28 25.73 -3.47
C VAL A 31 -17.70 26.20 -2.08
N CYS A 32 -16.74 26.25 -1.17
CA CYS A 32 -16.90 26.83 0.15
C CYS A 32 -16.05 28.10 0.23
N THR A 33 -16.69 29.22 0.52
CA THR A 33 -16.00 30.52 0.68
C THR A 33 -15.57 30.74 2.14
N ASP A 34 -14.64 31.66 2.36
CA ASP A 34 -14.08 31.91 3.70
C ASP A 34 -15.12 32.48 4.67
N ASP A 35 -16.20 33.10 4.15
CA ASP A 35 -17.34 33.58 4.95
C ASP A 35 -18.36 32.48 5.31
N GLY A 36 -18.13 31.26 4.84
CA GLY A 36 -18.98 30.09 5.05
C GLY A 36 -20.10 29.91 4.04
N SER A 37 -20.18 30.71 2.97
CA SER A 37 -21.15 30.47 1.89
C SER A 37 -20.80 29.17 1.16
N LEU A 38 -21.80 28.28 1.07
CA LEU A 38 -21.71 26.97 0.41
C LEU A 38 -22.43 27.00 -0.93
N LEU A 39 -21.68 26.82 -2.00
CA LEU A 39 -22.15 26.85 -3.37
C LEU A 39 -21.90 25.49 -4.04
N PHE A 40 -22.79 25.11 -4.95
CA PHE A 40 -22.59 23.98 -5.86
C PHE A 40 -22.83 24.45 -7.29
N PHE A 41 -21.99 24.01 -8.21
CA PHE A 41 -22.19 24.15 -9.64
C PHE A 41 -22.52 22.78 -10.21
N ASP A 42 -23.71 22.70 -10.81
CA ASP A 42 -24.43 21.49 -11.17
C ASP A 42 -24.74 20.51 -10.02
N ALA A 43 -25.75 19.70 -10.32
CA ALA A 43 -26.38 18.75 -9.41
C ALA A 43 -26.35 17.33 -9.99
N GLY A 44 -25.25 16.95 -10.66
CA GLY A 44 -25.01 15.59 -11.09
C GLY A 44 -24.91 14.61 -9.92
N THR A 45 -24.65 13.34 -10.21
CA THR A 45 -24.59 12.27 -9.20
C THR A 45 -23.57 12.55 -8.09
N GLY A 46 -22.52 13.34 -8.38
CA GLY A 46 -21.54 13.79 -7.38
C GLY A 46 -22.14 14.64 -6.26
N LEU A 47 -23.25 15.34 -6.51
CA LEU A 47 -23.93 16.17 -5.51
C LEU A 47 -24.38 15.37 -4.28
N ARG A 48 -24.69 14.08 -4.45
CA ARG A 48 -25.08 13.19 -3.35
C ARG A 48 -24.05 13.24 -2.23
N GLU A 49 -22.77 13.07 -2.56
CA GLU A 49 -21.68 13.10 -1.57
C GLU A 49 -21.40 14.52 -1.04
N GLY A 50 -21.74 15.57 -1.80
CA GLY A 50 -21.71 16.95 -1.33
C GLY A 50 -22.71 17.23 -0.20
N GLY A 51 -23.76 16.42 -0.09
CA GLY A 51 -24.73 16.47 1.01
C GLY A 51 -24.27 15.75 2.28
N ASP A 52 -23.28 14.84 2.17
CA ASP A 52 -22.84 14.00 3.28
C ASP A 52 -21.98 14.80 4.28
N GLY A 53 -22.27 14.65 5.57
CA GLY A 53 -21.51 15.31 6.64
C GLY A 53 -21.79 16.81 6.79
N LEU A 54 -22.74 17.36 6.03
CA LEU A 54 -23.25 18.72 6.26
C LEU A 54 -23.93 18.83 7.64
N PRO A 55 -23.93 20.03 8.26
CA PRO A 55 -24.57 20.24 9.54
C PRO A 55 -26.09 19.98 9.51
N PRO A 56 -26.75 19.79 10.67
CA PRO A 56 -28.20 19.53 10.72
C PRO A 56 -29.08 20.61 10.08
N SER A 57 -28.58 21.85 10.00
CA SER A 57 -29.23 23.00 9.40
C SER A 57 -28.23 23.85 8.62
N GLY A 58 -28.70 24.60 7.63
CA GLY A 58 -27.84 25.45 6.83
C GLY A 58 -28.52 26.10 5.63
N VAL A 59 -27.71 26.84 4.87
CA VAL A 59 -28.11 27.47 3.60
C VAL A 59 -27.08 27.08 2.54
N CYS A 60 -27.55 26.71 1.35
CA CYS A 60 -26.68 26.47 0.21
C CYS A 60 -27.29 27.02 -1.09
N HIS A 61 -26.42 27.21 -2.08
CA HIS A 61 -26.74 27.81 -3.37
C HIS A 61 -26.30 26.87 -4.50
N LEU A 62 -27.25 26.29 -5.23
CA LEU A 62 -26.98 25.45 -6.40
C LEU A 62 -27.19 26.27 -7.68
N PHE A 63 -26.17 26.28 -8.53
CA PHE A 63 -26.18 26.91 -9.84
C PHE A 63 -26.17 25.81 -10.90
N ILE A 64 -27.30 25.62 -11.57
CA ILE A 64 -27.48 24.59 -12.61
C ILE A 64 -27.16 25.21 -13.96
N SER A 65 -26.23 24.62 -14.73
CA SER A 65 -25.85 25.14 -16.05
C SER A 65 -26.94 24.92 -17.10
N HIS A 66 -27.54 23.72 -17.11
CA HIS A 66 -28.64 23.31 -17.98
C HIS A 66 -29.27 22.01 -17.44
N ALA A 67 -30.30 21.48 -18.08
CA ALA A 67 -31.12 20.38 -17.53
C ALA A 67 -30.87 18.99 -18.13
N HIS A 68 -29.67 18.73 -18.66
CA HIS A 68 -29.30 17.36 -18.99
C HIS A 68 -29.18 16.52 -17.73
N THR A 69 -29.49 15.24 -17.87
CA THR A 69 -29.70 14.35 -16.72
C THR A 69 -28.46 14.26 -15.83
N ASP A 70 -27.28 14.19 -16.42
CA ASP A 70 -26.00 14.12 -15.71
C ASP A 70 -25.65 15.38 -14.92
N HIS A 71 -26.36 16.50 -15.12
CA HIS A 71 -26.22 17.75 -14.37
C HIS A 71 -27.32 17.95 -13.31
N ILE A 72 -28.35 17.09 -13.25
CA ILE A 72 -29.47 17.22 -12.28
C ILE A 72 -29.83 15.92 -11.53
N GLN A 73 -29.28 14.78 -11.94
CA GLN A 73 -29.65 13.45 -11.44
C GLN A 73 -29.39 13.27 -9.93
N GLY A 74 -28.38 13.93 -9.37
CA GLY A 74 -28.06 13.85 -7.95
C GLY A 74 -29.02 14.63 -7.05
N LEU A 75 -29.78 15.58 -7.62
CA LEU A 75 -30.62 16.51 -6.87
C LEU A 75 -31.60 15.80 -5.94
N GLY A 76 -32.23 14.71 -6.41
CA GLY A 76 -33.19 13.95 -5.62
C GLY A 76 -32.61 13.23 -4.39
N PHE A 77 -31.28 13.09 -4.33
CA PHE A 77 -30.56 12.43 -3.24
C PHE A 77 -29.75 13.41 -2.38
N PHE A 78 -29.88 14.71 -2.64
CA PHE A 78 -29.17 15.75 -1.91
C PHE A 78 -29.83 15.99 -0.55
N ALA A 79 -29.13 15.66 0.54
CA ALA A 79 -29.67 15.66 1.89
C ALA A 79 -30.38 16.99 2.30
N PRO A 80 -29.88 18.18 1.93
CA PRO A 80 -30.57 19.44 2.21
C PRO A 80 -32.00 19.55 1.66
N LEU A 81 -32.36 18.86 0.57
CA LEU A 81 -33.75 18.88 0.06
C LEU A 81 -34.71 18.07 0.95
N HIS A 82 -34.19 17.16 1.75
CA HIS A 82 -34.98 16.27 2.61
C HIS A 82 -35.09 16.77 4.05
N SER A 83 -34.46 17.90 4.40
CA SER A 83 -34.45 18.43 5.75
C SER A 83 -35.18 19.78 5.82
N PRO A 84 -36.23 19.94 6.65
CA PRO A 84 -36.91 21.23 6.83
C PRO A 84 -36.02 22.30 7.50
N LEU A 85 -34.85 21.90 8.02
CA LEU A 85 -33.89 22.83 8.63
C LEU A 85 -32.91 23.44 7.63
N TRP A 86 -33.05 23.10 6.35
CA TRP A 86 -32.20 23.59 5.28
C TRP A 86 -32.96 24.53 4.36
N THR A 87 -32.28 25.61 3.95
CA THR A 87 -32.71 26.45 2.83
C THR A 87 -31.80 26.19 1.63
N THR A 88 -32.40 25.81 0.50
CA THR A 88 -31.68 25.50 -0.73
C THR A 88 -32.12 26.46 -1.82
N HIS A 89 -31.24 27.38 -2.22
CA HIS A 89 -31.45 28.25 -3.37
C HIS A 89 -31.00 27.52 -4.63
N ILE A 90 -31.89 27.37 -5.61
CA ILE A 90 -31.61 26.74 -6.90
C ILE A 90 -31.74 27.81 -7.98
N TYR A 91 -30.61 28.15 -8.57
CA TYR A 91 -30.50 29.03 -9.72
C TYR A 91 -30.40 28.17 -10.97
N LEU A 92 -31.23 28.46 -11.97
CA LEU A 92 -31.32 27.71 -13.21
C LEU A 92 -31.65 28.66 -14.37
N PRO A 93 -31.35 28.30 -15.63
CA PRO A 93 -31.71 29.13 -16.76
C PRO A 93 -33.23 29.39 -16.81
N ALA A 94 -33.63 30.64 -17.02
CA ALA A 94 -35.04 31.04 -16.93
C ALA A 94 -35.94 30.29 -17.91
N TRP A 95 -35.41 29.92 -19.09
CA TRP A 95 -36.14 29.17 -20.12
C TRP A 95 -36.40 27.70 -19.77
N ILE A 96 -35.76 27.15 -18.74
CA ILE A 96 -35.95 25.76 -18.30
C ILE A 96 -36.51 25.64 -16.88
N GLU A 97 -37.04 26.71 -16.29
CA GLU A 97 -37.48 26.72 -14.88
C GLU A 97 -38.45 25.56 -14.54
N GLY A 98 -39.36 25.21 -15.47
CA GLY A 98 -40.33 24.14 -15.30
C GLY A 98 -39.80 22.70 -15.49
N VAL A 99 -38.54 22.53 -15.91
CA VAL A 99 -37.97 21.21 -16.23
C VAL A 99 -37.85 20.32 -14.99
N LEU A 100 -37.57 20.90 -13.83
CA LEU A 100 -37.46 20.16 -12.57
C LEU A 100 -38.80 19.51 -12.19
N ASP A 101 -39.92 20.20 -12.40
CA ASP A 101 -41.23 19.61 -12.10
C ASP A 101 -41.55 18.44 -13.03
N THR A 102 -41.05 18.47 -14.27
CA THR A 102 -41.16 17.37 -15.23
C THR A 102 -40.26 16.21 -14.86
N TYR A 103 -38.98 16.46 -14.55
CA TYR A 103 -38.01 15.43 -14.16
C TYR A 103 -38.44 14.69 -12.89
N PHE A 104 -39.02 15.39 -11.93
CA PHE A 104 -39.53 14.79 -10.70
C PHE A 104 -41.01 14.36 -10.78
N SER A 105 -41.61 14.30 -11.97
CA SER A 105 -42.96 13.77 -12.11
C SER A 105 -43.03 12.29 -11.72
N HIS A 106 -44.19 11.81 -11.26
CA HIS A 106 -44.39 10.45 -10.74
C HIS A 106 -44.03 9.30 -11.71
N GLY A 107 -43.79 9.60 -12.99
CA GLY A 107 -43.30 8.61 -13.97
C GLY A 107 -41.78 8.50 -14.07
N MET A 108 -41.05 9.54 -13.63
CA MET A 108 -39.60 9.65 -13.78
C MET A 108 -38.87 9.62 -12.43
N PHE A 109 -39.52 10.03 -11.34
CA PHE A 109 -38.98 10.00 -9.98
C PHE A 109 -40.05 9.57 -8.96
N PRO A 110 -39.68 8.91 -7.83
CA PRO A 110 -40.66 8.39 -6.86
C PRO A 110 -41.55 9.43 -6.17
N ILE A 111 -41.12 10.69 -6.08
CA ILE A 111 -41.87 11.77 -5.43
C ILE A 111 -41.86 13.04 -6.32
N PRO A 112 -42.95 13.84 -6.31
CA PRO A 112 -42.98 15.12 -7.01
C PRO A 112 -42.04 16.12 -6.34
N PHE A 113 -41.45 17.04 -7.10
CA PHE A 113 -40.48 18.00 -6.54
C PHE A 113 -41.02 18.76 -5.33
N ARG A 114 -42.30 19.16 -5.37
CA ARG A 114 -42.99 19.85 -4.26
C ARG A 114 -43.09 19.04 -2.96
N ALA A 115 -42.76 17.74 -2.97
CA ALA A 115 -42.81 16.89 -1.79
C ALA A 115 -41.50 16.85 -0.99
N PHE A 116 -40.42 17.48 -1.49
CA PHE A 116 -39.21 17.68 -0.71
C PHE A 116 -39.51 18.52 0.55
N GLN A 117 -38.85 18.20 1.66
CA GLN A 117 -39.13 18.79 2.97
C GLN A 117 -38.34 20.07 3.24
N GLY A 118 -37.24 20.30 2.53
CA GLY A 118 -36.42 21.49 2.67
C GLY A 118 -37.10 22.76 2.13
N HIS A 119 -36.63 23.91 2.61
CA HIS A 119 -37.07 25.20 2.11
C HIS A 119 -36.36 25.50 0.79
N ILE A 120 -37.04 25.26 -0.34
CA ILE A 120 -36.45 25.42 -1.66
C ILE A 120 -36.89 26.74 -2.29
N VAL A 121 -35.93 27.54 -2.75
CA VAL A 121 -36.16 28.80 -3.47
C VAL A 121 -35.60 28.64 -4.88
N ARG A 122 -36.44 28.71 -5.90
CA ARG A 122 -36.02 28.68 -7.31
C ARG A 122 -35.85 30.10 -7.86
N THR A 123 -34.87 30.31 -8.72
CA THR A 123 -34.65 31.60 -9.38
C THR A 123 -34.16 31.38 -10.80
N GLY A 124 -34.94 31.81 -11.79
CA GLY A 124 -34.53 31.85 -13.18
C GLY A 124 -33.42 32.89 -13.40
N LEU A 125 -32.34 32.49 -14.09
CA LEU A 125 -31.25 33.36 -14.49
C LEU A 125 -31.17 33.53 -16.01
N GLU A 126 -30.82 34.74 -16.42
CA GLU A 126 -30.46 35.11 -17.80
C GLU A 126 -28.97 35.46 -17.89
N PRO A 127 -28.31 35.29 -19.05
CA PRO A 127 -26.93 35.72 -19.25
C PRO A 127 -26.70 37.19 -18.86
N GLY A 128 -25.62 37.45 -18.13
CA GLY A 128 -25.24 38.77 -17.61
C GLY A 128 -25.84 39.12 -16.24
N GLN A 129 -26.77 38.30 -15.72
CA GLN A 129 -27.28 38.50 -14.37
C GLN A 129 -26.26 38.10 -13.30
N MET A 130 -26.28 38.83 -12.19
CA MET A 130 -25.39 38.61 -11.05
C MET A 130 -26.18 38.29 -9.80
N VAL A 131 -25.75 37.25 -9.09
CA VAL A 131 -26.25 36.86 -7.77
C VAL A 131 -25.20 37.26 -6.73
N ARG A 132 -25.62 38.05 -5.73
CA ARG A 132 -24.77 38.47 -4.61
C ARG A 132 -25.15 37.68 -3.37
N LEU A 133 -24.17 37.00 -2.80
CA LEU A 133 -24.30 36.09 -1.66
C LEU A 133 -23.39 36.54 -0.50
N GLY A 134 -23.51 35.85 0.63
CA GLY A 134 -22.72 36.15 1.83
C GLY A 134 -23.28 37.33 2.64
N ARG A 135 -22.70 37.58 3.81
CA ARG A 135 -23.26 38.57 4.78
C ARG A 135 -23.18 40.02 4.29
N GLN A 136 -22.23 40.33 3.41
CA GLN A 136 -22.00 41.68 2.87
C GLN A 136 -22.20 41.75 1.34
N GLY A 137 -22.57 40.64 0.68
CA GLY A 137 -22.68 40.60 -0.78
C GLY A 137 -21.34 40.49 -1.51
N ASP A 138 -20.30 40.02 -0.83
CA ASP A 138 -18.92 39.92 -1.31
C ASP A 138 -18.68 38.67 -2.18
N VAL A 139 -19.57 37.68 -2.11
CA VAL A 139 -19.56 36.49 -2.96
C VAL A 139 -20.46 36.78 -4.16
N VAL A 140 -19.88 36.96 -5.34
CA VAL A 140 -20.62 37.36 -6.55
C VAL A 140 -20.52 36.26 -7.59
N VAL A 141 -21.67 35.72 -8.01
CA VAL A 141 -21.78 34.76 -9.11
C VAL A 141 -22.45 35.43 -10.30
N GLU A 142 -21.74 35.51 -11.42
CA GLU A 142 -22.22 36.04 -12.70
C GLU A 142 -22.57 34.87 -13.64
N ALA A 143 -23.77 34.88 -14.21
CA ALA A 143 -24.20 33.93 -15.23
C ALA A 143 -23.72 34.39 -16.61
N LEU A 144 -23.08 33.51 -17.36
CA LEU A 144 -22.54 33.76 -18.70
C LEU A 144 -23.21 32.81 -19.69
N ALA A 145 -23.45 33.25 -20.93
CA ALA A 145 -23.98 32.37 -21.96
C ALA A 145 -22.92 31.33 -22.37
N ALA A 146 -23.26 30.04 -22.38
CA ALA A 146 -22.43 28.94 -22.86
C ALA A 146 -23.00 28.36 -24.17
N ASN A 147 -22.11 27.95 -25.07
CA ASN A 147 -22.47 27.41 -26.37
C ASN A 147 -22.77 25.92 -26.27
N HIS A 148 -24.04 25.54 -26.15
CA HIS A 148 -24.47 24.15 -26.00
C HIS A 148 -25.86 23.96 -26.64
N PRO A 149 -26.17 22.79 -27.25
CA PRO A 149 -27.51 22.52 -27.76
C PRO A 149 -28.59 22.66 -26.68
N GLY A 150 -29.57 23.54 -26.91
CA GLY A 150 -30.61 23.86 -25.93
C GLY A 150 -30.27 25.02 -24.98
N ASP A 151 -29.14 25.69 -25.25
CA ASP A 151 -28.55 26.79 -24.48
C ASP A 151 -28.14 26.37 -23.06
N SER A 152 -27.03 26.93 -22.57
CA SER A 152 -26.55 26.66 -21.21
C SER A 152 -25.94 27.93 -20.59
N LEU A 153 -25.76 27.88 -19.28
CA LEU A 153 -25.06 28.91 -18.52
C LEU A 153 -23.72 28.38 -18.00
N ALA A 154 -22.68 29.19 -18.19
CA ALA A 154 -21.44 29.12 -17.43
C ALA A 154 -21.52 30.09 -16.24
N TYR A 155 -20.69 29.88 -15.22
CA TYR A 155 -20.70 30.68 -14.01
C TYR A 155 -19.32 31.21 -13.66
N ARG A 156 -19.23 32.52 -13.45
CA ARG A 156 -18.03 33.19 -12.93
C ARG A 156 -18.28 33.62 -11.48
N LEU A 157 -17.53 33.02 -10.57
CA LEU A 157 -17.54 33.33 -9.15
C LEU A 157 -16.37 34.26 -8.79
N ARG A 158 -16.68 35.36 -8.10
CA ARG A 158 -15.70 36.23 -7.45
C ARG A 158 -15.93 36.15 -5.94
N ALA A 159 -14.93 35.66 -5.21
CA ALA A 159 -14.95 35.54 -3.76
C ALA A 159 -13.52 35.46 -3.21
N ASP A 160 -13.32 35.89 -1.97
CA ASP A 160 -12.05 35.75 -1.23
C ASP A 160 -10.81 36.27 -1.98
N GLY A 161 -11.00 37.31 -2.80
CA GLY A 161 -9.92 37.91 -3.59
C GLY A 161 -9.48 37.10 -4.82
N ALA A 162 -10.27 36.11 -5.24
CA ALA A 162 -10.00 35.28 -6.42
C ALA A 162 -11.22 35.12 -7.34
N VAL A 163 -10.96 34.69 -8.57
CA VAL A 163 -11.95 34.47 -9.64
C VAL A 163 -11.93 33.00 -10.07
N PHE A 164 -13.05 32.32 -9.91
CA PHE A 164 -13.28 30.94 -10.36
C PHE A 164 -14.29 30.91 -11.50
N LEU A 165 -14.01 30.12 -12.55
CA LEU A 165 -14.94 29.89 -13.66
C LEU A 165 -15.35 28.41 -13.68
N TYR A 166 -16.65 28.15 -13.81
CA TYR A 166 -17.20 26.85 -14.14
C TYR A 166 -17.94 26.94 -15.48
N SER A 167 -17.52 26.18 -16.49
CA SER A 167 -18.13 26.31 -17.83
C SER A 167 -19.48 25.61 -17.97
N GLY A 168 -19.74 24.57 -17.16
CA GLY A 168 -20.72 23.54 -17.55
C GLY A 168 -20.33 22.93 -18.90
N ASP A 169 -21.32 22.49 -19.67
CA ASP A 169 -21.10 22.02 -21.03
C ASP A 169 -20.97 23.21 -21.97
N HIS A 170 -19.90 23.24 -22.76
CA HIS A 170 -19.61 24.31 -23.70
C HIS A 170 -18.82 23.77 -24.87
N GLU A 171 -19.32 23.97 -26.09
CA GLU A 171 -18.67 23.56 -27.33
C GLU A 171 -17.85 24.72 -27.93
N ILE A 172 -16.54 24.53 -28.05
CA ILE A 172 -15.66 25.42 -28.80
C ILE A 172 -15.64 24.95 -30.25
N THR A 173 -16.16 25.80 -31.15
CA THR A 173 -16.11 25.55 -32.60
C THR A 173 -15.05 26.43 -33.26
N GLU A 174 -14.86 26.25 -34.57
CA GLU A 174 -14.00 27.13 -35.40
C GLU A 174 -14.60 28.53 -35.63
N ASP A 175 -15.85 28.76 -35.22
CA ASP A 175 -16.47 30.08 -35.31
C ASP A 175 -15.72 31.09 -34.43
N LYS A 176 -15.23 32.17 -35.06
CA LYS A 176 -14.49 33.24 -34.39
C LYS A 176 -15.28 33.88 -33.26
N ALA A 177 -16.60 34.01 -33.39
CA ALA A 177 -17.45 34.56 -32.35
C ALA A 177 -17.45 33.65 -31.11
N VAL A 178 -17.59 32.33 -31.30
CA VAL A 178 -17.56 31.35 -30.21
C VAL A 178 -16.21 31.35 -29.51
N ARG A 179 -15.11 31.34 -30.26
CA ARG A 179 -13.76 31.41 -29.69
C ARG A 179 -13.50 32.70 -28.92
N GLN A 180 -13.96 33.85 -29.45
CA GLN A 180 -13.84 35.14 -28.76
C GLN A 180 -14.64 35.14 -27.45
N THR A 181 -15.91 34.70 -27.48
CA THR A 181 -16.73 34.60 -26.26
C THR A 181 -16.07 33.69 -25.23
N THR A 182 -15.46 32.57 -25.67
CA THR A 182 -14.73 31.66 -24.78
C THR A 182 -13.49 32.32 -24.15
N ALA A 183 -12.74 33.12 -24.92
CA ALA A 183 -11.62 33.90 -24.39
C ALA A 183 -12.10 34.93 -23.35
N ASP A 184 -13.22 35.61 -23.62
CA ASP A 184 -13.81 36.60 -22.71
C ASP A 184 -14.30 35.96 -21.39
N MET A 185 -14.82 34.72 -21.45
CA MET A 185 -15.16 33.92 -20.26
C MET A 185 -13.94 33.59 -19.39
N LEU A 186 -12.80 33.30 -20.01
CA LEU A 186 -11.56 32.95 -19.31
C LEU A 186 -10.78 34.15 -18.80
N TYR A 187 -11.00 35.33 -19.39
CA TYR A 187 -10.25 36.53 -19.07
C TYR A 187 -10.34 36.88 -17.57
N GLY A 188 -9.18 36.90 -16.91
CA GLY A 188 -9.04 37.24 -15.49
C GLY A 188 -9.52 36.15 -14.52
N ALA A 189 -9.77 34.92 -14.97
CA ALA A 189 -10.02 33.78 -14.09
C ALA A 189 -8.69 33.27 -13.49
N ASP A 190 -8.63 33.07 -12.17
CA ASP A 190 -7.47 32.46 -11.49
C ASP A 190 -7.48 30.92 -11.64
N LEU A 191 -8.67 30.34 -11.76
CA LEU A 191 -8.91 28.93 -12.03
C LEU A 191 -10.19 28.76 -12.86
N ALA A 192 -10.14 27.91 -13.88
CA ALA A 192 -11.34 27.44 -14.57
C ALA A 192 -11.47 25.93 -14.51
N VAL A 193 -12.67 25.43 -14.19
CA VAL A 193 -13.07 24.03 -14.41
C VAL A 193 -13.94 24.01 -15.65
N VAL A 194 -13.46 23.33 -16.69
CA VAL A 194 -14.04 23.40 -18.03
C VAL A 194 -14.39 22.03 -18.59
N ASP A 195 -15.45 21.96 -19.39
CA ASP A 195 -15.80 20.76 -20.17
C ASP A 195 -14.67 20.39 -21.12
N ALA A 196 -14.29 19.11 -21.11
CA ALA A 196 -13.20 18.59 -21.91
C ALA A 196 -13.47 17.13 -22.31
N MET A 197 -14.73 16.84 -22.65
CA MET A 197 -15.16 15.49 -23.01
C MET A 197 -14.29 14.90 -24.12
N TYR A 198 -13.85 15.71 -25.08
CA TYR A 198 -13.09 15.25 -26.24
C TYR A 198 -11.61 15.65 -26.24
N SER A 199 -10.84 14.93 -27.03
CA SER A 199 -9.60 15.40 -27.65
C SER A 199 -9.87 15.66 -29.12
N ARG A 200 -8.97 16.36 -29.81
CA ARG A 200 -9.13 16.58 -31.27
C ARG A 200 -9.24 15.29 -32.09
N SER A 201 -8.68 14.19 -31.60
CA SER A 201 -8.73 12.87 -32.27
C SER A 201 -10.09 12.19 -32.23
N ASP A 202 -10.93 12.50 -31.25
CA ASP A 202 -12.22 11.87 -31.00
C ASP A 202 -13.37 12.88 -30.90
N TYR A 203 -13.16 14.10 -31.42
CA TYR A 203 -14.13 15.19 -31.43
C TYR A 203 -15.42 14.83 -32.18
N ARG A 204 -16.57 15.21 -31.61
CA ARG A 204 -17.90 15.03 -32.20
C ARG A 204 -18.63 16.37 -32.31
N PRO A 205 -18.64 17.00 -33.51
CA PRO A 205 -19.30 18.29 -33.71
C PRO A 205 -20.80 18.24 -33.42
N GLY A 206 -21.32 19.28 -32.78
CA GLY A 206 -22.74 19.48 -32.48
C GLY A 206 -23.24 18.71 -31.26
N TRP A 207 -22.38 17.98 -30.55
CA TRP A 207 -22.72 17.31 -29.30
C TRP A 207 -22.63 18.24 -28.08
N GLY A 208 -22.17 19.48 -28.25
CA GLY A 208 -22.15 20.44 -27.15
C GLY A 208 -20.94 20.37 -26.22
N HIS A 209 -19.87 19.67 -26.62
CA HIS A 209 -18.64 19.51 -25.82
C HIS A 209 -17.38 19.89 -26.57
N SER A 210 -16.35 20.28 -25.84
CA SER A 210 -15.08 20.79 -26.33
C SER A 210 -13.94 19.77 -26.32
N CYS A 211 -12.92 20.07 -27.12
CA CYS A 211 -11.62 19.43 -26.99
C CYS A 211 -10.78 20.13 -25.90
N TRP A 212 -10.09 19.37 -25.07
CA TRP A 212 -9.18 19.94 -24.06
C TRP A 212 -8.06 20.78 -24.70
N GLU A 213 -7.63 20.47 -25.92
CA GLU A 213 -6.62 21.24 -26.64
C GLU A 213 -7.09 22.66 -26.98
N ASP A 214 -8.37 22.85 -27.28
CA ASP A 214 -8.91 24.16 -27.64
C ASP A 214 -9.01 25.06 -26.40
N TRP A 215 -9.43 24.50 -25.27
CA TRP A 215 -9.35 25.19 -23.98
C TRP A 215 -7.92 25.60 -23.63
N ARG A 216 -6.95 24.70 -23.80
CA ARG A 216 -5.52 25.01 -23.58
C ARG A 216 -5.08 26.20 -24.44
N ASP A 217 -5.42 26.18 -25.73
CA ASP A 217 -4.96 27.19 -26.68
C ASP A 217 -5.61 28.55 -26.37
N ILE A 218 -6.93 28.60 -26.15
CA ILE A 218 -7.66 29.83 -25.83
C ILE A 218 -7.25 30.38 -24.44
N ALA A 219 -7.06 29.52 -23.44
CA ALA A 219 -6.64 29.96 -22.11
C ALA A 219 -5.27 30.64 -22.10
N ARG A 220 -4.36 30.20 -22.99
CA ARG A 220 -3.07 30.85 -23.21
C ARG A 220 -3.23 32.23 -23.84
N GLU A 221 -4.05 32.32 -24.88
CA GLU A 221 -4.32 33.58 -25.58
C GLU A 221 -5.01 34.61 -24.68
N ALA A 222 -5.95 34.16 -23.84
CA ALA A 222 -6.70 34.99 -22.90
C ALA A 222 -5.91 35.36 -21.63
N GLY A 223 -4.75 34.74 -21.39
CA GLY A 223 -3.95 34.95 -20.17
C GLY A 223 -4.65 34.48 -18.89
N ALA A 224 -5.42 33.40 -18.97
CA ALA A 224 -6.11 32.83 -17.82
C ALA A 224 -5.13 32.18 -16.83
N GLY A 225 -5.60 31.94 -15.60
CA GLY A 225 -4.89 31.17 -14.58
C GLY A 225 -4.89 29.68 -14.88
N ASP A 226 -5.04 28.85 -13.84
CA ASP A 226 -5.03 27.41 -13.97
C ASP A 226 -6.27 26.87 -14.68
N ILE A 227 -6.14 25.80 -15.46
CA ILE A 227 -7.28 25.14 -16.11
C ILE A 227 -7.36 23.68 -15.67
N ILE A 228 -8.56 23.28 -15.28
CA ILE A 228 -8.93 21.91 -14.95
C ILE A 228 -9.93 21.38 -15.96
N PHE A 229 -9.54 20.35 -16.71
CA PHE A 229 -10.36 19.67 -17.70
C PHE A 229 -11.26 18.64 -17.01
N SER A 230 -12.58 18.82 -17.08
CA SER A 230 -13.59 17.97 -16.45
C SER A 230 -14.54 17.40 -17.52
N HIS A 231 -15.66 16.82 -17.08
CA HIS A 231 -16.68 16.24 -17.94
C HIS A 231 -16.12 15.15 -18.86
N HIS A 232 -15.32 14.25 -18.28
CA HIS A 232 -14.65 13.20 -19.04
C HIS A 232 -15.68 12.33 -19.76
N ALA A 233 -15.37 11.89 -20.98
CA ALA A 233 -16.23 10.97 -21.70
C ALA A 233 -16.51 9.69 -20.86
N PRO A 234 -17.75 9.15 -20.87
CA PRO A 234 -18.13 7.95 -20.10
C PRO A 234 -17.25 6.73 -20.36
N ASP A 235 -16.82 6.56 -21.60
CA ASP A 235 -16.03 5.43 -22.07
C ASP A 235 -14.52 5.62 -21.89
N ARG A 236 -14.06 6.82 -21.51
CA ARG A 236 -12.63 7.11 -21.37
C ARG A 236 -12.07 6.56 -20.05
N THR A 237 -11.22 5.55 -20.17
CA THR A 237 -10.58 4.84 -19.06
C THR A 237 -9.59 5.70 -18.27
N ASP A 238 -9.34 5.33 -17.01
CA ASP A 238 -8.28 5.96 -16.20
C ASP A 238 -6.92 5.90 -16.91
N CYS A 239 -6.63 4.79 -17.61
CA CYS A 239 -5.42 4.63 -18.42
C CYS A 239 -5.33 5.65 -19.58
N GLU A 240 -6.46 5.99 -20.21
CA GLU A 240 -6.51 6.99 -21.28
C GLU A 240 -6.44 8.41 -20.73
N LEU A 241 -7.16 8.70 -19.64
CA LEU A 241 -7.04 9.98 -18.92
C LEU A 241 -5.62 10.22 -18.41
N ASP A 242 -4.90 9.19 -17.95
CA ASP A 242 -3.49 9.30 -17.57
C ASP A 242 -2.57 9.70 -18.75
N ARG A 243 -2.87 9.23 -19.97
CA ARG A 243 -2.12 9.64 -21.17
C ARG A 243 -2.38 11.10 -21.51
N LEU A 244 -3.63 11.54 -21.40
CA LEU A 244 -4.00 12.94 -21.59
C LEU A 244 -3.40 13.84 -20.50
N GLN A 245 -3.45 13.41 -19.24
CA GLN A 245 -2.85 14.10 -18.09
C GLN A 245 -1.34 14.27 -18.26
N LYS A 246 -0.61 13.23 -18.69
CA LYS A 246 0.82 13.33 -19.00
C LYS A 246 1.09 14.37 -20.08
N THR A 247 0.25 14.42 -21.10
CA THR A 247 0.35 15.39 -22.20
C THR A 247 0.06 16.82 -21.70
N GLY A 248 -1.01 17.00 -20.93
CA GLY A 248 -1.37 18.29 -20.31
C GLY A 248 -0.27 18.82 -19.37
N LEU A 249 0.35 17.95 -18.57
CA LEU A 249 1.49 18.32 -17.71
C LEU A 249 2.74 18.71 -18.51
N ALA A 250 3.03 18.01 -19.62
CA ALA A 250 4.14 18.38 -20.49
C ALA A 250 3.92 19.77 -21.13
N GLU A 251 2.68 20.05 -21.54
CA GLU A 251 2.27 21.35 -22.05
C GLU A 251 2.27 22.45 -20.98
N SER A 252 1.98 22.10 -19.72
CA SER A 252 2.05 23.03 -18.58
C SER A 252 3.47 23.56 -18.35
N ARG A 253 4.47 22.66 -18.42
CA ARG A 253 5.89 23.02 -18.26
C ARG A 253 6.39 23.97 -19.33
N LYS A 254 5.90 23.84 -20.57
CA LYS A 254 6.29 24.71 -21.68
C LYS A 254 5.69 26.12 -21.55
N ALA A 255 4.47 26.21 -21.04
CA ALA A 255 3.69 27.45 -21.03
C ALA A 255 3.76 28.24 -19.71
N GLY A 256 4.20 27.62 -18.60
CA GLY A 256 4.21 28.28 -17.28
C GLY A 256 2.83 28.41 -16.63
N GLN A 257 1.78 27.93 -17.29
CA GLN A 257 0.39 27.80 -16.84
C GLN A 257 0.10 26.33 -16.53
N ASN A 258 -0.71 26.02 -15.52
CA ASN A 258 -0.99 24.65 -15.13
C ASN A 258 -2.31 24.14 -15.73
N PHE A 259 -2.20 22.99 -16.41
CA PHE A 259 -3.27 22.25 -17.04
C PHE A 259 -3.35 20.85 -16.43
N SER A 260 -4.53 20.46 -15.94
CA SER A 260 -4.74 19.14 -15.35
C SER A 260 -6.14 18.60 -15.62
N PHE A 261 -6.29 17.28 -15.65
CA PHE A 261 -7.57 16.60 -15.73
C PHE A 261 -8.17 16.43 -14.33
N ALA A 262 -9.47 16.72 -14.22
CA ALA A 262 -10.26 16.70 -13.01
C ALA A 262 -10.35 15.30 -12.43
N ARG A 263 -10.29 15.19 -11.11
CA ARG A 263 -10.52 13.93 -10.38
C ARG A 263 -11.50 14.15 -9.24
N GLU A 264 -12.37 13.20 -8.99
CA GLU A 264 -13.25 13.21 -7.82
C GLU A 264 -12.46 13.36 -6.52
N GLY A 265 -12.94 14.24 -5.66
CA GLY A 265 -12.28 14.61 -4.41
C GLY A 265 -11.06 15.53 -4.58
N LEU A 266 -10.71 15.95 -5.80
CA LEU A 266 -9.67 16.97 -6.00
C LEU A 266 -10.09 18.27 -5.32
N ARG A 267 -9.21 18.79 -4.45
CA ARG A 267 -9.42 20.04 -3.71
C ARG A 267 -8.44 21.10 -4.14
N ILE A 268 -8.93 22.29 -4.43
CA ILE A 268 -8.13 23.47 -4.79
C ILE A 268 -8.51 24.64 -3.88
N SER A 269 -7.54 25.44 -3.44
CA SER A 269 -7.82 26.70 -2.75
C SER A 269 -7.29 27.90 -3.51
N LEU A 270 -8.06 28.98 -3.42
CA LEU A 270 -7.77 30.28 -4.01
C LEU A 270 -7.94 31.39 -2.95
N PRO A 271 -7.09 32.45 -2.99
CA PRO A 271 -5.98 32.65 -3.92
C PRO A 271 -4.77 31.77 -3.56
N ARG A 272 -3.97 31.38 -4.56
CA ARG A 272 -2.76 30.58 -4.32
C ARG A 272 -1.64 31.44 -3.72
N ALA A 273 -0.97 30.94 -2.69
CA ALA A 273 0.24 31.57 -2.16
C ALA A 273 1.34 31.65 -3.25
N ALA A 274 2.13 32.73 -3.25
CA ALA A 274 3.26 32.88 -4.17
C ALA A 274 4.24 31.70 -4.05
N LYS A 275 4.66 31.15 -5.20
CA LYS A 275 5.49 29.95 -5.30
C LYS A 275 6.80 30.09 -4.49
N PRO A 276 7.12 29.16 -3.56
CA PRO A 276 8.50 28.93 -3.17
C PRO A 276 9.29 28.40 -4.36
N SER A 277 10.50 28.91 -4.56
CA SER A 277 11.44 28.47 -5.58
C SER A 277 11.77 26.98 -5.43
N ALA A 278 11.65 26.25 -6.54
CA ALA A 278 12.31 24.98 -6.88
C ALA A 278 12.70 24.05 -5.72
N PHE A 279 11.83 23.12 -5.35
CA PHE A 279 12.12 21.69 -5.22
C PHE A 279 10.80 20.90 -5.26
N SER A 280 10.87 19.68 -5.77
CA SER A 280 9.80 18.96 -6.46
C SER A 280 9.17 17.81 -5.67
N ARG A 281 7.92 17.49 -6.08
CA ARG A 281 7.14 16.22 -5.94
C ARG A 281 6.52 15.99 -4.53
N GLU A 282 5.28 15.53 -4.37
CA GLU A 282 4.49 14.56 -5.17
C GLU A 282 2.97 14.85 -5.20
N SER A 283 2.35 14.57 -6.36
CA SER A 283 0.92 14.36 -6.54
C SER A 283 0.67 12.85 -6.63
N VAL A 284 -0.22 12.30 -5.80
CA VAL A 284 -0.58 10.87 -5.77
C VAL A 284 -1.47 10.52 -6.99
N PRO A 285 -1.04 9.59 -7.88
CA PRO A 285 -1.88 8.99 -8.93
C PRO A 285 -2.64 7.76 -8.37
N SER A 286 -3.42 7.08 -9.20
CA SER A 286 -3.88 5.66 -9.22
C SER A 286 -4.41 5.47 -10.64
N SER A 287 -4.34 4.38 -11.36
CA SER A 287 -3.95 2.99 -11.16
C SER A 287 -2.46 2.72 -11.39
N THR A 288 -1.68 3.64 -11.96
CA THR A 288 -0.26 3.35 -12.23
C THR A 288 0.58 3.29 -10.96
N TRP A 289 0.29 4.03 -9.88
CA TRP A 289 1.13 3.89 -8.68
C TRP A 289 0.94 2.54 -8.00
N LEU A 290 -0.28 1.99 -7.94
CA LEU A 290 -0.52 0.74 -7.25
C LEU A 290 0.13 -0.38 -8.05
N ASP A 291 -0.08 -0.43 -9.36
CA ASP A 291 0.58 -1.41 -10.22
C ASP A 291 2.10 -1.23 -10.19
N ASN A 292 2.64 0.00 -10.31
CA ASN A 292 4.09 0.23 -10.20
C ASN A 292 4.63 -0.06 -8.80
N PHE A 293 3.83 0.14 -7.75
CA PHE A 293 4.22 -0.14 -6.38
C PHE A 293 4.22 -1.64 -6.14
N LEU A 294 3.18 -2.37 -6.57
CA LEU A 294 3.09 -3.83 -6.49
C LEU A 294 4.14 -4.51 -7.40
N ASP A 295 4.35 -4.02 -8.61
CA ASP A 295 5.43 -4.46 -9.51
C ASP A 295 6.80 -4.14 -8.90
N GLY A 296 6.93 -2.99 -8.24
CA GLY A 296 8.12 -2.62 -7.48
C GLY A 296 8.34 -3.53 -6.27
N LEU A 297 7.28 -3.95 -5.58
CA LEU A 297 7.34 -4.95 -4.51
C LEU A 297 7.78 -6.31 -5.05
N ALA A 298 7.38 -6.70 -6.27
CA ALA A 298 7.80 -7.96 -6.88
C ALA A 298 9.32 -8.09 -7.06
N LEU A 299 10.07 -6.98 -7.02
CA LEU A 299 11.54 -6.97 -7.04
C LEU A 299 12.16 -7.43 -5.70
N TYR A 300 11.40 -7.42 -4.61
CA TYR A 300 11.88 -7.80 -3.28
C TYR A 300 11.33 -9.16 -2.89
N GLN A 301 12.20 -10.03 -2.38
CA GLN A 301 11.80 -11.35 -1.86
C GLN A 301 11.80 -11.42 -0.32
N ASP A 302 12.27 -10.38 0.36
CA ASP A 302 12.31 -10.33 1.81
C ASP A 302 11.01 -9.74 2.38
N GLU A 303 10.37 -10.53 3.22
CA GLU A 303 9.16 -10.16 3.94
C GLU A 303 9.31 -8.83 4.70
N ASN A 304 10.44 -8.60 5.38
CA ASN A 304 10.61 -7.39 6.20
C ASN A 304 10.62 -6.13 5.33
N THR A 305 11.36 -6.16 4.25
CA THR A 305 11.46 -5.04 3.29
C THR A 305 10.12 -4.77 2.63
N LEU A 306 9.37 -5.83 2.29
CA LEU A 306 8.05 -5.71 1.70
C LEU A 306 7.04 -5.07 2.66
N LEU A 307 6.99 -5.55 3.91
CA LEU A 307 6.08 -5.02 4.93
C LEU A 307 6.42 -3.58 5.33
N ASP A 308 7.70 -3.25 5.44
CA ASP A 308 8.18 -1.89 5.72
C ASP A 308 7.78 -0.90 4.62
N ARG A 309 7.96 -1.29 3.35
CA ARG A 309 7.54 -0.49 2.19
C ARG A 309 6.03 -0.32 2.13
N ILE A 310 5.25 -1.35 2.44
CA ILE A 310 3.79 -1.24 2.52
C ILE A 310 3.38 -0.29 3.64
N LEU A 311 4.00 -0.38 4.82
CA LEU A 311 3.70 0.52 5.94
C LEU A 311 4.02 1.98 5.56
N LEU A 312 5.18 2.22 4.95
CA LEU A 312 5.56 3.54 4.45
C LEU A 312 4.53 4.06 3.45
N LYS A 313 4.14 3.23 2.48
CA LYS A 313 3.17 3.63 1.45
C LYS A 313 1.78 3.90 2.01
N ALA A 314 1.34 3.10 2.98
CA ALA A 314 0.09 3.31 3.69
C ALA A 314 0.09 4.66 4.44
N ARG A 315 1.21 5.00 5.09
CA ARG A 315 1.40 6.29 5.75
C ARG A 315 1.42 7.45 4.77
N GLU A 316 2.12 7.33 3.63
CA GLU A 316 2.13 8.35 2.58
C GLU A 316 0.71 8.66 2.06
N ILE A 317 -0.05 7.62 1.71
CA ILE A 317 -1.41 7.76 1.18
C ILE A 317 -2.34 8.40 2.21
N ALA A 318 -2.26 7.95 3.46
CA ALA A 318 -3.11 8.46 4.53
C ALA A 318 -2.60 9.78 5.13
N ARG A 319 -1.41 10.22 4.74
CA ARG A 319 -0.63 11.31 5.35
C ARG A 319 -0.54 11.14 6.87
N ALA A 320 -0.27 9.90 7.30
CA ALA A 320 -0.28 9.51 8.70
C ALA A 320 1.09 9.76 9.34
N ASP A 321 1.07 10.45 10.48
CA ASP A 321 2.26 10.76 11.28
C ASP A 321 2.94 9.52 11.87
N ALA A 322 2.17 8.47 12.16
CA ALA A 322 2.70 7.19 12.60
C ALA A 322 1.90 6.00 12.05
N GLY A 323 2.53 4.84 12.04
CA GLY A 323 1.90 3.60 11.59
C GLY A 323 2.52 2.36 12.24
N THR A 324 1.75 1.30 12.37
CA THR A 324 2.18 0.03 12.96
C THR A 324 1.52 -1.15 12.25
N ILE A 325 2.31 -2.15 11.89
CA ILE A 325 1.82 -3.47 11.49
C ILE A 325 1.94 -4.38 12.71
N PHE A 326 0.81 -4.94 13.13
CA PHE A 326 0.74 -5.95 14.16
C PHE A 326 0.50 -7.33 13.54
N LEU A 327 1.25 -8.33 13.98
CA LEU A 327 1.05 -9.73 13.56
C LEU A 327 0.38 -10.52 14.69
N ALA A 328 -0.64 -11.31 14.35
CA ALA A 328 -1.32 -12.14 15.32
C ALA A 328 -0.52 -13.43 15.60
N GLU A 329 -0.11 -13.62 16.84
CA GLU A 329 0.52 -14.85 17.35
C GLU A 329 -0.28 -15.40 18.53
N GLY A 330 -1.08 -16.44 18.29
CA GLY A 330 -1.90 -17.05 19.34
C GLY A 330 -3.03 -16.13 19.81
N GLN A 331 -2.91 -15.56 21.01
CA GLN A 331 -3.88 -14.63 21.61
C GLN A 331 -3.29 -13.22 21.78
N GLU A 332 -2.17 -12.94 21.12
CA GLU A 332 -1.45 -11.67 21.23
C GLU A 332 -1.12 -11.10 19.85
N LEU A 333 -1.03 -9.78 19.77
CA LEU A 333 -0.51 -9.00 18.67
C LEU A 333 0.95 -8.63 18.97
N LEU A 334 1.85 -9.02 18.06
CA LEU A 334 3.25 -8.64 18.07
C LEU A 334 3.43 -7.34 17.29
N PHE A 335 4.17 -6.38 17.85
CA PHE A 335 4.58 -5.17 17.14
C PHE A 335 5.67 -5.54 16.12
N ALA A 336 5.27 -5.79 14.88
CA ALA A 336 6.20 -6.26 13.85
C ALA A 336 6.95 -5.10 13.17
N TYR A 337 6.25 -4.01 12.85
CA TYR A 337 6.84 -2.83 12.21
C TYR A 337 6.20 -1.56 12.76
N THR A 338 6.99 -0.53 13.04
CA THR A 338 6.51 0.74 13.58
C THR A 338 7.28 1.91 12.96
N HIS A 339 6.55 2.89 12.43
CA HIS A 339 7.11 4.17 11.98
C HIS A 339 6.43 5.33 12.73
N ASN A 340 7.19 6.38 13.05
CA ASN A 340 6.66 7.61 13.66
C ASN A 340 7.59 8.79 13.32
N ASP A 341 7.13 9.72 12.48
CA ASP A 341 7.97 10.81 11.97
C ASP A 341 8.17 11.94 13.00
N SER A 342 7.22 12.12 13.92
CA SER A 342 7.29 13.16 14.96
C SER A 342 8.19 12.78 16.15
N LEU A 343 8.43 11.49 16.38
CA LEU A 343 9.31 11.01 17.44
C LEU A 343 10.71 10.59 16.94
N PHE A 344 10.85 10.21 15.66
CA PHE A 344 12.10 9.68 15.12
C PHE A 344 12.53 10.45 13.88
N SER A 345 13.62 11.21 13.98
CA SER A 345 14.33 11.72 12.80
C SER A 345 15.12 10.59 12.14
N VAL A 346 15.28 10.67 10.81
CA VAL A 346 15.85 9.66 9.89
C VAL A 346 17.20 9.05 10.36
N ASP A 347 17.91 9.68 11.29
CA ASP A 347 19.21 9.23 11.80
C ASP A 347 19.24 8.80 13.29
N THR A 348 18.10 8.69 13.97
CA THR A 348 18.06 8.33 15.40
C THR A 348 17.52 6.93 15.63
N ALA A 349 18.42 6.05 16.08
CA ALA A 349 18.20 4.66 16.43
C ALA A 349 16.98 4.44 17.33
N SER A 350 15.85 4.02 16.75
CA SER A 350 14.87 3.12 17.38
C SER A 350 13.86 2.55 16.38
N LYS A 351 14.36 1.99 15.26
CA LYS A 351 13.62 0.98 14.47
C LYS A 351 13.24 -0.26 15.31
N TYR A 352 13.80 -0.40 16.54
CA TYR A 352 13.78 -1.64 17.33
C TYR A 352 13.36 -1.51 18.81
N ALA A 353 13.14 -0.30 19.35
CA ALA A 353 12.82 -0.16 20.78
C ALA A 353 11.48 -0.82 21.18
N TYR A 354 10.63 -1.18 20.22
CA TYR A 354 9.30 -1.76 20.46
C TYR A 354 9.07 -3.14 19.81
N SER A 355 10.06 -3.72 19.11
CA SER A 355 9.87 -4.96 18.32
C SER A 355 9.68 -6.25 19.16
N SER A 356 9.64 -6.13 20.49
CA SER A 356 9.36 -7.24 21.42
C SER A 356 8.13 -7.00 22.29
N SER A 357 7.41 -5.89 22.08
CA SER A 357 6.17 -5.61 22.82
C SER A 357 5.04 -6.48 22.29
N ARG A 358 4.12 -6.85 23.19
CA ARG A 358 2.95 -7.68 22.90
C ARG A 358 1.70 -7.00 23.41
N LEU A 359 0.62 -7.12 22.66
CA LEU A 359 -0.69 -6.58 23.01
C LEU A 359 -1.73 -7.71 22.98
N PRO A 360 -2.50 -7.95 24.05
CA PRO A 360 -3.53 -8.98 24.02
C PRO A 360 -4.59 -8.72 22.92
N ILE A 361 -5.06 -9.80 22.30
CA ILE A 361 -6.24 -9.77 21.43
C ILE A 361 -7.48 -9.84 22.33
N ASP A 362 -7.87 -8.68 22.84
CA ASP A 362 -9.05 -8.47 23.67
C ASP A 362 -9.75 -7.16 23.30
N ASP A 363 -10.86 -6.86 23.96
CA ASP A 363 -11.57 -5.60 23.75
C ASP A 363 -10.89 -4.41 24.45
N ARG A 364 -9.84 -4.57 25.25
CA ARG A 364 -9.29 -3.49 26.07
C ARG A 364 -8.49 -2.46 25.29
N SER A 365 -8.08 -2.79 24.07
CA SER A 365 -7.34 -1.89 23.18
C SER A 365 -8.01 -1.81 21.81
N ILE A 366 -7.85 -0.68 21.11
CA ILE A 366 -8.41 -0.50 19.76
C ILE A 366 -7.87 -1.58 18.80
N ALA A 367 -6.54 -1.78 18.76
CA ALA A 367 -5.93 -2.80 17.91
C ALA A 367 -6.34 -4.23 18.29
N GLY A 368 -6.38 -4.55 19.60
CA GLY A 368 -6.86 -5.84 20.09
C GLY A 368 -8.32 -6.10 19.69
N PHE A 369 -9.19 -5.09 19.81
CA PHE A 369 -10.59 -5.22 19.46
C PHE A 369 -10.79 -5.46 17.95
N VAL A 370 -10.05 -4.75 17.10
CA VAL A 370 -10.08 -4.99 15.66
C VAL A 370 -9.57 -6.39 15.32
N ALA A 371 -8.52 -6.87 15.99
CA ALA A 371 -8.02 -8.23 15.81
C ALA A 371 -8.98 -9.30 16.34
N LEU A 372 -9.79 -8.99 17.35
CA LEU A 372 -10.79 -9.88 17.93
C LEU A 372 -12.05 -9.99 17.04
N THR A 373 -12.49 -8.88 16.46
CA THR A 373 -13.79 -8.77 15.79
C THR A 373 -13.72 -8.74 14.27
N GLY A 374 -12.58 -8.36 13.69
CA GLY A 374 -12.45 -8.08 12.26
C GLY A 374 -13.10 -6.76 11.81
N GLN A 375 -13.62 -5.97 12.74
CA GLN A 375 -14.24 -4.69 12.42
C GLN A 375 -13.18 -3.61 12.18
N THR A 376 -13.17 -3.01 10.99
CA THR A 376 -12.35 -1.80 10.74
C THR A 376 -12.86 -0.64 11.60
N LEU A 377 -11.94 0.07 12.24
CA LEU A 377 -12.24 1.28 13.01
C LEU A 377 -11.53 2.49 12.40
N ASN A 378 -12.29 3.52 12.05
CA ASN A 378 -11.81 4.82 11.61
C ASN A 378 -12.29 5.88 12.62
N LEU A 379 -11.38 6.24 13.53
CA LEU A 379 -11.67 7.04 14.71
C LEU A 379 -11.14 8.47 14.49
N PRO A 380 -12.00 9.49 14.38
CA PRO A 380 -11.56 10.86 14.17
C PRO A 380 -10.89 11.46 15.42
N ASP A 381 -11.30 11.01 16.61
CA ASP A 381 -10.71 11.42 17.89
C ASP A 381 -10.77 10.28 18.93
N VAL A 382 -9.62 9.67 19.23
CA VAL A 382 -9.48 8.57 20.20
C VAL A 382 -9.59 9.04 21.65
N ARG A 383 -9.53 10.35 21.91
CA ARG A 383 -9.71 10.94 23.24
C ARG A 383 -11.17 11.25 23.54
N SER A 384 -12.03 11.21 22.52
CA SER A 384 -13.46 11.46 22.60
C SER A 384 -14.27 10.28 22.04
N LEU A 385 -13.99 9.06 22.53
CA LEU A 385 -14.74 7.87 22.11
C LEU A 385 -16.21 7.93 22.56
N PRO A 386 -17.16 7.40 21.75
CA PRO A 386 -18.56 7.33 22.14
C PRO A 386 -18.77 6.52 23.44
N PRO A 387 -19.73 6.89 24.30
CA PRO A 387 -20.02 6.14 25.51
C PRO A 387 -20.45 4.69 25.20
N GLY A 388 -19.91 3.72 25.94
CA GLY A 388 -20.35 2.32 25.87
C GLY A 388 -19.71 1.49 24.74
N VAL A 389 -18.73 2.03 24.01
CA VAL A 389 -17.90 1.19 23.11
C VAL A 389 -17.08 0.18 23.93
N PRO A 390 -16.88 -1.05 23.43
CA PRO A 390 -16.21 -2.11 24.17
C PRO A 390 -14.69 -1.90 24.27
N TYR A 391 -14.13 -0.94 23.51
CA TYR A 391 -12.70 -0.67 23.42
C TYR A 391 -12.25 0.66 23.99
N SER A 392 -10.98 0.72 24.39
CA SER A 392 -10.38 1.91 24.99
C SER A 392 -9.08 2.32 24.31
N PHE A 393 -8.82 3.63 24.28
CA PHE A 393 -7.53 4.17 23.88
C PHE A 393 -6.55 4.07 25.06
N ARG A 394 -5.40 3.44 24.83
CA ARG A 394 -4.33 3.37 25.82
C ARG A 394 -3.40 4.58 25.69
N GLU A 395 -3.33 5.37 26.76
CA GLU A 395 -2.52 6.60 26.80
C GLU A 395 -1.08 6.38 27.32
N ASP A 396 -0.72 5.16 27.70
CA ASP A 396 0.59 4.84 28.25
C ASP A 396 1.74 5.23 27.31
N TYR A 397 1.56 5.00 26.01
CA TYR A 397 2.52 5.42 24.99
C TYR A 397 2.64 6.94 24.88
N ASP A 398 1.51 7.65 24.74
CA ASP A 398 1.47 9.12 24.69
C ASP A 398 2.11 9.74 25.94
N LYS A 399 1.86 9.16 27.14
CA LYS A 399 2.44 9.61 28.40
C LYS A 399 3.94 9.38 28.49
N ALA A 400 4.42 8.23 28.01
CA ALA A 400 5.84 7.89 28.07
C ALA A 400 6.68 8.68 27.06
N THR A 401 6.12 9.02 25.90
CA THR A 401 6.85 9.63 24.77
C THR A 401 6.59 11.11 24.60
N GLY A 402 5.52 11.65 25.19
CA GLY A 402 5.04 13.00 24.92
C GLY A 402 4.29 13.11 23.59
N TYR A 403 4.09 12.01 22.86
CA TYR A 403 3.31 11.98 21.63
C TYR A 403 1.83 12.25 21.90
N HIS A 404 1.12 12.80 20.92
CA HIS A 404 -0.30 13.14 21.05
C HIS A 404 -1.11 12.48 19.94
N THR A 405 -1.65 11.31 20.26
CA THR A 405 -2.58 10.58 19.42
C THR A 405 -3.96 11.24 19.45
N ARG A 406 -4.52 11.51 18.28
CA ARG A 406 -5.87 12.06 18.08
C ARG A 406 -6.69 11.21 17.12
N SER A 407 -6.31 11.12 15.84
CA SER A 407 -7.05 10.26 14.90
C SER A 407 -6.38 8.91 14.72
N MET A 408 -7.16 7.86 14.46
CA MET A 408 -6.65 6.50 14.28
C MET A 408 -7.46 5.71 13.26
N LEU A 409 -6.78 5.04 12.34
CA LEU A 409 -7.37 4.09 11.40
C LEU A 409 -6.78 2.71 11.64
N VAL A 410 -7.61 1.71 11.94
CA VAL A 410 -7.18 0.35 12.25
C VAL A 410 -7.92 -0.65 11.35
N ILE A 411 -7.17 -1.35 10.51
CA ILE A 411 -7.70 -2.26 9.50
C ILE A 411 -7.16 -3.68 9.74
N PRO A 412 -8.03 -4.70 9.89
CA PRO A 412 -7.58 -6.09 9.95
C PRO A 412 -7.22 -6.62 8.57
N PHE A 413 -6.31 -7.58 8.54
CA PHE A 413 -6.01 -8.37 7.35
C PHE A 413 -6.09 -9.86 7.64
N TYR A 414 -6.46 -10.61 6.60
CA TYR A 414 -6.94 -11.98 6.72
C TYR A 414 -6.16 -12.90 5.80
N ASP A 415 -5.92 -14.14 6.24
CA ASP A 415 -5.50 -15.20 5.32
C ASP A 415 -6.66 -15.64 4.41
N ARG A 416 -6.37 -16.53 3.45
CA ARG A 416 -7.39 -17.10 2.55
C ARG A 416 -8.48 -17.89 3.26
N ALA A 417 -8.21 -18.39 4.48
CA ALA A 417 -9.20 -19.10 5.29
C ALA A 417 -10.11 -18.13 6.07
N GLY A 418 -9.93 -16.82 5.92
CA GLY A 418 -10.70 -15.79 6.61
C GLY A 418 -10.27 -15.58 8.06
N ARG A 419 -9.11 -16.11 8.48
CA ARG A 419 -8.56 -15.89 9.82
C ARG A 419 -7.77 -14.60 9.84
N ILE A 420 -7.94 -13.81 10.89
CA ILE A 420 -7.18 -12.57 11.07
C ILE A 420 -5.72 -12.93 11.36
N THR A 421 -4.81 -12.50 10.49
CA THR A 421 -3.37 -12.69 10.65
C THR A 421 -2.68 -11.47 11.24
N GLY A 422 -3.40 -10.36 11.40
CA GLY A 422 -2.91 -9.16 12.06
C GLY A 422 -3.75 -7.92 11.77
N VAL A 423 -3.25 -6.77 12.20
CA VAL A 423 -3.91 -5.46 11.99
C VAL A 423 -2.89 -4.40 11.56
N LEU A 424 -3.30 -3.54 10.62
CA LEU A 424 -2.57 -2.34 10.20
C LEU A 424 -3.20 -1.13 10.89
N GLN A 425 -2.43 -0.44 11.71
CA GLN A 425 -2.83 0.76 12.43
C GLN A 425 -2.10 1.98 11.86
N LEU A 426 -2.83 3.04 11.55
CA LEU A 426 -2.29 4.35 11.19
C LEU A 426 -2.80 5.39 12.20
N ILE A 427 -1.93 6.32 12.57
CA ILE A 427 -2.18 7.32 13.60
C ILE A 427 -1.98 8.71 13.02
N ASN A 428 -2.89 9.62 13.37
CA ASN A 428 -2.86 11.04 13.06
C ASN A 428 -2.70 11.31 11.54
N SER A 429 -3.80 11.21 10.79
CA SER A 429 -3.81 11.77 9.43
C SER A 429 -3.60 13.29 9.54
N LEU A 430 -2.51 13.81 8.99
CA LEU A 430 -2.15 15.22 9.11
C LEU A 430 -2.79 16.04 7.99
N ASP A 431 -3.37 17.17 8.36
CA ASP A 431 -3.82 18.17 7.42
C ASP A 431 -2.62 18.84 6.72
N ALA A 432 -2.71 19.05 5.40
CA ALA A 432 -1.59 19.52 4.59
C ALA A 432 -1.15 20.94 4.89
N ARG A 433 -2.05 21.75 5.47
CA ARG A 433 -1.85 23.19 5.65
C ARG A 433 -1.48 23.51 7.08
N SER A 434 -2.20 22.92 8.02
CA SER A 434 -2.01 23.16 9.45
C SER A 434 -1.02 22.21 10.10
N GLY A 435 -0.75 21.05 9.51
CA GLY A 435 0.03 19.98 10.14
C GLY A 435 -0.68 19.35 11.34
N LEU A 436 -1.95 19.70 11.60
CA LEU A 436 -2.72 19.18 12.73
C LEU A 436 -3.41 17.86 12.36
N PRO A 437 -3.63 16.95 13.34
CA PRO A 437 -4.38 15.72 13.10
C PRO A 437 -5.84 15.98 12.70
N ARG A 438 -6.32 15.25 11.70
CA ARG A 438 -7.69 15.21 11.18
C ARG A 438 -8.19 13.77 11.01
N ALA A 439 -9.47 13.59 10.74
CA ALA A 439 -10.05 12.28 10.44
C ALA A 439 -9.48 11.68 9.14
N PHE A 440 -9.33 10.35 9.10
CA PHE A 440 -8.99 9.63 7.87
C PHE A 440 -10.21 9.63 6.94
N THR A 441 -10.01 9.98 5.67
CA THR A 441 -11.11 9.97 4.70
C THR A 441 -11.47 8.54 4.29
N HIS A 442 -12.69 8.34 3.79
CA HIS A 442 -13.12 7.02 3.30
C HIS A 442 -12.30 6.53 2.10
N ASP A 443 -11.79 7.45 1.27
CA ASP A 443 -10.87 7.14 0.17
C ASP A 443 -9.51 6.64 0.68
N MET A 444 -8.95 7.27 1.72
CA MET A 444 -7.73 6.79 2.38
C MET A 444 -7.93 5.39 2.96
N GLU A 445 -9.04 5.17 3.66
CA GLU A 445 -9.39 3.85 4.19
C GLU A 445 -9.45 2.79 3.08
N ARG A 446 -10.09 3.10 1.95
CA ARG A 446 -10.20 2.18 0.81
C ARG A 446 -8.83 1.77 0.28
N HIS A 447 -7.93 2.73 0.06
CA HIS A 447 -6.57 2.44 -0.42
C HIS A 447 -5.74 1.66 0.59
N VAL A 448 -5.80 2.03 1.88
CA VAL A 448 -5.07 1.34 2.95
C VAL A 448 -5.61 -0.09 3.13
N ARG A 449 -6.89 -0.34 2.90
CA ARG A 449 -7.48 -1.68 2.91
C ARG A 449 -6.90 -2.59 1.81
N VAL A 450 -6.59 -2.04 0.63
CA VAL A 450 -5.90 -2.80 -0.43
C VAL A 450 -4.50 -3.19 0.02
N LEU A 451 -3.75 -2.25 0.60
CA LEU A 451 -2.42 -2.51 1.15
C LEU A 451 -2.44 -3.53 2.29
N ALA A 452 -3.45 -3.49 3.16
CA ALA A 452 -3.65 -4.47 4.22
C ALA A 452 -3.87 -5.89 3.65
N ARG A 453 -4.59 -6.05 2.54
CA ARG A 453 -4.72 -7.34 1.85
C ARG A 453 -3.38 -7.82 1.29
N GLU A 454 -2.55 -6.90 0.79
CA GLU A 454 -1.24 -7.28 0.26
C GLU A 454 -0.27 -7.75 1.36
N ILE A 455 -0.34 -7.16 2.56
CA ILE A 455 0.36 -7.68 3.75
C ILE A 455 0.03 -9.16 3.96
N ALA A 456 -1.26 -9.51 3.94
CA ALA A 456 -1.67 -10.90 4.11
C ALA A 456 -1.16 -11.83 3.00
N ASN A 457 -1.18 -11.38 1.74
CA ASN A 457 -0.64 -12.14 0.61
C ASN A 457 0.87 -12.42 0.77
N ILE A 458 1.64 -11.42 1.21
CA ILE A 458 3.08 -11.56 1.46
C ILE A 458 3.34 -12.57 2.57
N LEU A 459 2.67 -12.42 3.72
CA LEU A 459 2.82 -13.34 4.85
C LEU A 459 2.45 -14.77 4.49
N GLU A 460 1.37 -14.97 3.72
CA GLU A 460 0.97 -16.27 3.22
C GLU A 460 2.04 -16.87 2.29
N ARG A 461 2.55 -16.08 1.35
CA ARG A 461 3.61 -16.51 0.44
C ARG A 461 4.87 -16.92 1.19
N SER A 462 5.32 -16.12 2.16
CA SER A 462 6.47 -16.45 3.02
C SER A 462 6.24 -17.73 3.82
N SER A 463 5.03 -17.91 4.36
CA SER A 463 4.65 -19.12 5.10
C SER A 463 4.68 -20.36 4.20
N LEU A 464 4.19 -20.25 2.96
CA LEU A 464 4.24 -21.32 1.97
C LEU A 464 5.67 -21.68 1.57
N VAL A 465 6.52 -20.67 1.31
CA VAL A 465 7.95 -20.87 1.00
C VAL A 465 8.64 -21.60 2.14
N ARG A 466 8.49 -21.12 3.38
CA ARG A 466 9.09 -21.73 4.57
C ARG A 466 8.55 -23.15 4.82
N SER A 467 7.25 -23.37 4.65
CA SER A 467 6.66 -24.72 4.70
C SER A 467 7.25 -25.64 3.63
N GLY A 468 7.50 -25.14 2.42
CA GLY A 468 8.18 -25.87 1.35
C GLY A 468 9.59 -26.29 1.74
N ILE A 469 10.40 -25.35 2.25
CA ILE A 469 11.76 -25.60 2.74
C ILE A 469 11.75 -26.69 3.82
N TYR A 470 10.88 -26.59 4.83
CA TYR A 470 10.80 -27.62 5.87
C TYR A 470 10.41 -29.01 5.35
N ARG A 471 9.58 -29.08 4.30
CA ARG A 471 9.23 -30.36 3.67
C ARG A 471 10.42 -30.96 2.93
N LEU A 472 11.24 -30.14 2.26
CA LEU A 472 12.49 -30.58 1.63
C LEU A 472 13.49 -31.08 2.67
N ILE A 473 13.65 -30.36 3.78
CA ILE A 473 14.52 -30.78 4.89
C ILE A 473 14.03 -32.09 5.49
N ARG A 474 12.71 -32.24 5.70
CA ARG A 474 12.12 -33.50 6.16
C ARG A 474 12.36 -34.65 5.18
N LEU A 475 12.32 -34.39 3.87
CA LEU A 475 12.62 -35.38 2.84
C LEU A 475 14.08 -35.84 2.94
N ALA A 476 15.02 -34.90 3.04
CA ALA A 476 16.44 -35.19 3.25
C ALA A 476 16.66 -35.99 4.54
N ALA A 477 16.01 -35.61 5.64
CA ALA A 477 16.11 -36.27 6.94
C ALA A 477 15.59 -37.72 6.96
N VAL A 478 14.59 -38.03 6.13
CA VAL A 478 14.11 -39.43 5.98
C VAL A 478 15.18 -40.29 5.32
N HIS A 479 15.98 -39.71 4.43
CA HIS A 479 17.02 -40.40 3.69
C HIS A 479 18.33 -40.48 4.50
N ASP A 480 18.78 -39.36 5.06
CA ASP A 480 19.94 -39.23 5.95
C ASP A 480 19.51 -38.96 7.40
N PRO A 481 19.63 -39.94 8.32
CA PRO A 481 19.32 -39.73 9.73
C PRO A 481 20.20 -38.70 10.44
N THR A 482 21.33 -38.31 9.85
CA THR A 482 22.23 -37.28 10.40
C THR A 482 21.79 -35.86 10.02
N GLU A 483 20.99 -35.71 8.96
CA GLU A 483 20.34 -34.46 8.58
C GLU A 483 19.04 -34.32 9.36
N THR A 484 19.02 -33.51 10.40
CA THR A 484 17.81 -33.29 11.21
C THR A 484 17.23 -31.90 10.98
N GLY A 485 15.92 -31.75 11.21
CA GLY A 485 15.27 -30.43 11.19
C GLY A 485 15.97 -29.41 12.11
N PRO A 486 16.29 -29.77 13.37
CA PRO A 486 17.08 -28.92 14.26
C PRO A 486 18.47 -28.58 13.72
N HIS A 487 19.21 -29.54 13.16
CA HIS A 487 20.52 -29.29 12.54
C HIS A 487 20.43 -28.22 11.44
N ALA A 488 19.52 -28.41 10.47
CA ALA A 488 19.34 -27.46 9.38
C ALA A 488 18.98 -26.04 9.91
N GLU A 489 18.10 -25.94 10.90
CA GLU A 489 17.74 -24.68 11.56
C GLU A 489 18.92 -23.99 12.23
N ARG A 490 19.77 -24.74 12.94
CA ARG A 490 20.95 -24.19 13.61
C ARG A 490 21.98 -23.73 12.59
N VAL A 491 22.26 -24.51 11.55
CA VAL A 491 23.16 -24.11 10.46
C VAL A 491 22.65 -22.82 9.81
N GLY A 492 21.36 -22.74 9.49
CA GLY A 492 20.75 -21.53 8.94
C GLY A 492 20.85 -20.32 9.88
N ALA A 493 20.55 -20.51 11.17
CA ALA A 493 20.63 -19.45 12.17
C ALA A 493 22.06 -18.94 12.39
N ILE A 494 23.03 -19.85 12.55
CA ILE A 494 24.44 -19.51 12.74
C ILE A 494 24.96 -18.77 11.50
N ALA A 495 24.70 -19.27 10.30
CA ALA A 495 25.11 -18.62 9.07
C ALA A 495 24.58 -17.16 8.97
N ALA A 496 23.32 -16.95 9.32
CA ALA A 496 22.70 -15.65 9.34
C ALA A 496 23.37 -14.67 10.32
N GLU A 497 23.77 -15.14 11.50
CA GLU A 497 24.45 -14.31 12.51
C GLU A 497 25.93 -14.02 12.16
N ILE A 498 26.64 -14.98 11.55
CA ILE A 498 27.99 -14.73 11.00
C ILE A 498 27.92 -13.59 10.00
N PHE A 499 26.94 -13.63 9.09
CA PHE A 499 26.75 -12.58 8.08
C PHE A 499 26.44 -11.22 8.73
N GLN A 500 25.53 -11.19 9.72
CA GLN A 500 25.19 -9.97 10.44
C GLN A 500 26.42 -9.31 11.07
N LEU A 501 27.26 -10.07 11.78
CA LEU A 501 28.46 -9.53 12.41
C LEU A 501 29.48 -9.03 11.37
N ARG A 502 29.67 -9.76 10.28
CA ARG A 502 30.51 -9.32 9.16
C ARG A 502 30.02 -7.98 8.61
N ALA A 503 28.72 -7.88 8.34
CA ALA A 503 28.12 -6.68 7.78
C ALA A 503 28.29 -5.47 8.70
N ASN A 504 28.08 -5.65 10.01
CA ASN A 504 28.31 -4.61 11.01
C ASN A 504 29.77 -4.13 11.00
N LYS A 505 30.73 -5.05 10.95
CA LYS A 505 32.18 -4.72 10.92
C LYS A 505 32.59 -3.97 9.67
N LEU A 506 31.93 -4.23 8.55
CA LEU A 506 32.18 -3.56 7.27
C LEU A 506 31.34 -2.28 7.08
N GLY A 507 30.47 -1.95 8.04
CA GLY A 507 29.58 -0.79 7.95
C GLY A 507 28.61 -0.90 6.76
N LEU A 508 28.16 -2.11 6.43
CA LEU A 508 27.18 -2.31 5.37
C LEU A 508 25.83 -1.72 5.76
N ASP A 509 25.02 -1.39 4.76
CA ASP A 509 23.68 -0.87 4.96
C ASP A 509 22.85 -1.85 5.82
N PRO A 510 22.20 -1.39 6.92
CA PRO A 510 21.45 -2.27 7.81
C PRO A 510 20.24 -2.97 7.16
N ASP A 511 19.58 -2.31 6.20
CA ASP A 511 18.40 -2.86 5.53
C ASP A 511 18.83 -3.91 4.49
N GLU A 512 19.89 -3.65 3.71
CA GLU A 512 20.52 -4.65 2.84
C GLU A 512 21.05 -5.84 3.63
N THR A 513 21.67 -5.58 4.79
CA THR A 513 22.22 -6.63 5.66
C THR A 513 21.13 -7.59 6.12
N ARG A 514 20.01 -7.04 6.57
CA ARG A 514 18.85 -7.80 7.05
C ARG A 514 18.22 -8.63 5.95
N HIS A 515 18.12 -8.04 4.76
CA HIS A 515 17.63 -8.71 3.56
C HIS A 515 18.47 -9.95 3.24
N VAL A 516 19.79 -9.79 3.08
CA VAL A 516 20.70 -10.89 2.76
C VAL A 516 20.76 -11.92 3.89
N LYS A 517 20.72 -11.47 5.16
CA LYS A 517 20.64 -12.35 6.34
C LYS A 517 19.43 -13.30 6.27
N SER A 518 18.25 -12.78 5.92
CA SER A 518 17.00 -13.54 5.78
C SER A 518 17.11 -14.60 4.69
N LEU A 519 17.63 -14.23 3.52
CA LEU A 519 17.85 -15.15 2.40
C LEU A 519 18.88 -16.23 2.75
N LEU A 520 20.00 -15.85 3.35
CA LEU A 520 21.07 -16.77 3.74
C LEU A 520 20.59 -17.79 4.77
N ARG A 521 19.78 -17.37 5.75
CA ARG A 521 19.18 -18.29 6.74
C ARG A 521 18.43 -19.42 6.05
N MET A 522 17.52 -19.08 5.15
CA MET A 522 16.70 -20.06 4.41
C MET A 522 17.56 -20.93 3.49
N ALA A 523 18.52 -20.32 2.80
CA ALA A 523 19.37 -21.00 1.83
C ALA A 523 20.31 -22.03 2.48
N ALA A 524 20.93 -21.68 3.62
CA ALA A 524 21.86 -22.54 4.32
C ALA A 524 21.20 -23.80 4.90
N MET A 525 19.90 -23.76 5.18
CA MET A 525 19.14 -24.95 5.60
C MET A 525 19.06 -26.03 4.52
N LEU A 526 19.32 -25.70 3.25
CA LEU A 526 19.24 -26.60 2.11
C LEU A 526 20.61 -27.09 1.62
N HIS A 527 21.70 -26.79 2.33
CA HIS A 527 23.07 -27.05 1.89
C HIS A 527 23.30 -28.52 1.47
N ASP A 528 22.68 -29.46 2.17
CA ASP A 528 22.87 -30.90 1.99
C ASP A 528 21.70 -31.61 1.27
N ILE A 529 20.80 -30.85 0.63
CA ILE A 529 19.62 -31.43 -0.07
C ILE A 529 20.00 -32.47 -1.13
N GLY A 530 21.19 -32.37 -1.72
CA GLY A 530 21.68 -33.30 -2.74
C GLY A 530 21.97 -34.72 -2.25
N LYS A 531 22.06 -34.94 -0.92
CA LYS A 531 22.23 -36.28 -0.34
C LYS A 531 21.08 -37.23 -0.67
N VAL A 532 19.90 -36.71 -1.05
CA VAL A 532 18.78 -37.52 -1.55
C VAL A 532 19.11 -38.32 -2.82
N GLY A 533 20.13 -37.90 -3.58
CA GLY A 533 20.59 -38.59 -4.78
C GLY A 533 21.75 -39.56 -4.54
N VAL A 534 22.23 -39.69 -3.30
CA VAL A 534 23.34 -40.60 -2.94
C VAL A 534 22.79 -41.96 -2.54
N SER A 535 23.47 -43.05 -2.88
CA SER A 535 23.01 -44.40 -2.49
C SER A 535 22.99 -44.59 -0.96
N ASP A 536 21.90 -45.17 -0.45
CA ASP A 536 21.75 -45.62 0.93
C ASP A 536 22.94 -46.47 1.43
N LEU A 537 23.53 -47.30 0.55
CA LEU A 537 24.68 -48.15 0.90
C LEU A 537 25.92 -47.34 1.28
N LEU A 538 26.09 -46.16 0.68
CA LEU A 538 27.20 -45.25 0.96
C LEU A 538 26.85 -44.34 2.14
N LEU A 539 25.66 -43.75 2.13
CA LEU A 539 25.21 -42.79 3.14
C LEU A 539 25.11 -43.42 4.54
N LYS A 540 24.60 -44.65 4.63
CA LYS A 540 24.40 -45.38 5.89
C LYS A 540 25.55 -46.36 6.20
N LYS A 541 26.67 -46.27 5.48
CA LYS A 541 27.82 -47.17 5.67
C LYS A 541 28.41 -46.99 7.08
N LYS A 542 28.53 -48.10 7.82
CA LYS A 542 29.20 -48.12 9.12
C LYS A 542 30.72 -48.19 8.92
N GLY A 543 31.39 -47.05 8.80
CA GLY A 543 32.86 -46.98 8.66
C GLY A 543 33.31 -45.87 7.70
N LYS A 544 34.63 -45.79 7.45
CA LYS A 544 35.18 -44.84 6.47
C LYS A 544 34.82 -45.28 5.05
N LEU A 545 34.53 -44.32 4.19
CA LEU A 545 34.39 -44.50 2.75
C LEU A 545 35.77 -44.70 2.12
N SER A 546 35.89 -45.54 1.09
CA SER A 546 37.07 -45.59 0.21
C SER A 546 37.17 -44.31 -0.63
N ASP A 547 38.29 -44.10 -1.32
CA ASP A 547 38.46 -42.92 -2.17
C ASP A 547 37.46 -42.89 -3.33
N GLU A 548 37.11 -44.05 -3.90
CA GLU A 548 36.08 -44.19 -4.93
C GLU A 548 34.67 -43.91 -4.38
N GLU A 549 34.35 -44.47 -3.21
CA GLU A 549 33.08 -44.24 -2.54
C GLU A 549 32.93 -42.76 -2.12
N PHE A 550 34.02 -42.14 -1.66
CA PHE A 550 34.05 -40.73 -1.32
C PHE A 550 33.94 -39.86 -2.58
N ALA A 551 34.48 -40.29 -3.73
CA ALA A 551 34.25 -39.61 -5.00
C ALA A 551 32.77 -39.58 -5.38
N VAL A 552 32.03 -40.67 -5.15
CA VAL A 552 30.57 -40.71 -5.34
C VAL A 552 29.85 -39.85 -4.29
N MET A 553 30.28 -39.88 -3.02
CA MET A 553 29.69 -39.06 -1.97
C MET A 553 29.80 -37.55 -2.29
N ARG A 554 30.93 -37.09 -2.83
CA ARG A 554 31.16 -35.69 -3.22
C ARG A 554 30.18 -35.19 -4.30
N GLU A 555 29.49 -36.09 -4.99
CA GLU A 555 28.53 -35.73 -6.03
C GLU A 555 27.25 -35.10 -5.46
N HIS A 556 26.96 -35.25 -4.16
CA HIS A 556 25.81 -34.59 -3.53
C HIS A 556 25.82 -33.08 -3.71
N THR A 557 26.99 -32.43 -3.78
CA THR A 557 27.06 -30.97 -3.99
C THR A 557 26.53 -30.60 -5.38
N ARG A 558 26.88 -31.38 -6.41
CA ARG A 558 26.40 -31.14 -7.78
C ARG A 558 24.93 -31.50 -7.92
N LEU A 559 24.50 -32.63 -7.35
CA LEU A 559 23.10 -33.04 -7.34
C LEU A 559 22.22 -32.05 -6.59
N GLY A 560 22.69 -31.51 -5.47
CA GLY A 560 21.99 -30.49 -4.70
C GLY A 560 21.83 -29.19 -5.50
N ALA A 561 22.90 -28.76 -6.18
CA ALA A 561 22.85 -27.62 -7.09
C ALA A 561 21.86 -27.84 -8.25
N GLU A 562 21.87 -29.04 -8.85
CA GLU A 562 20.95 -29.42 -9.94
C GLU A 562 19.48 -29.44 -9.49
N ILE A 563 19.19 -29.91 -8.27
CA ILE A 563 17.84 -29.86 -7.68
C ILE A 563 17.35 -28.43 -7.47
N LEU A 564 18.27 -27.52 -7.14
CA LEU A 564 17.97 -26.12 -6.81
C LEU A 564 18.08 -25.18 -8.02
N GLU A 565 18.52 -25.69 -9.17
CA GLU A 565 18.63 -24.93 -10.41
C GLU A 565 17.24 -24.66 -11.00
N SER A 566 17.11 -23.57 -11.77
CA SER A 566 15.83 -23.22 -12.39
C SER A 566 15.42 -24.25 -13.43
N ASP A 567 14.22 -24.82 -13.29
CA ASP A 567 13.65 -25.79 -14.22
C ASP A 567 13.45 -25.17 -15.63
N PRO A 568 14.07 -25.73 -16.69
CA PRO A 568 13.88 -25.27 -18.06
C PRO A 568 12.42 -25.33 -18.55
N LEU A 569 11.59 -26.19 -17.96
CA LEU A 569 10.17 -26.33 -18.27
C LEU A 569 9.30 -25.23 -17.64
N LEU A 570 9.86 -24.42 -16.74
CA LEU A 570 9.17 -23.29 -16.09
C LEU A 570 9.92 -21.97 -16.34
N PRO A 571 9.97 -21.47 -17.60
CA PRO A 571 10.78 -20.30 -17.99
C PRO A 571 10.40 -18.96 -17.33
N GLY A 572 9.27 -18.90 -16.61
CA GLY A 572 8.85 -17.76 -15.79
C GLY A 572 9.21 -17.87 -14.30
N ALA A 573 9.58 -19.06 -13.82
CA ALA A 573 10.06 -19.29 -12.45
C ALA A 573 11.58 -19.18 -12.40
N ARG A 574 12.13 -18.05 -12.88
CA ARG A 574 13.58 -17.83 -12.80
C ARG A 574 13.98 -17.90 -11.32
N CYS A 575 15.08 -18.59 -11.02
CA CYS A 575 15.88 -18.25 -9.85
C CYS A 575 16.25 -16.78 -10.05
N ALA A 576 15.51 -15.86 -9.44
CA ALA A 576 15.82 -14.45 -9.56
C ALA A 576 17.27 -14.29 -9.09
N ASP A 577 18.12 -13.66 -9.91
CA ASP A 577 19.48 -13.35 -9.51
C ASP A 577 19.41 -12.57 -8.18
N GLY A 578 20.01 -13.13 -7.12
CA GLY A 578 19.94 -12.57 -5.76
C GLY A 578 18.81 -13.10 -4.85
N GLY A 579 17.95 -14.03 -5.28
CA GLY A 579 16.96 -14.69 -4.41
C GLY A 579 17.53 -15.85 -3.56
N TYR A 580 16.78 -16.34 -2.58
CA TYR A 580 17.29 -17.39 -1.66
C TYR A 580 17.65 -18.71 -2.38
N MET A 581 16.99 -19.04 -3.49
CA MET A 581 17.33 -20.24 -4.28
C MET A 581 18.69 -20.13 -4.96
N ALA A 582 19.09 -18.94 -5.41
CA ALA A 582 20.44 -18.72 -5.96
C ALA A 582 21.50 -18.94 -4.88
N TYR A 583 21.28 -18.36 -3.69
CA TYR A 583 22.12 -18.63 -2.53
C TYR A 583 22.15 -20.12 -2.17
N ALA A 584 20.99 -20.80 -2.19
CA ALA A 584 20.89 -22.21 -1.83
C ALA A 584 21.66 -23.09 -2.82
N ARG A 585 21.56 -22.81 -4.13
CA ARG A 585 22.33 -23.49 -5.18
C ARG A 585 23.83 -23.31 -4.99
N ASP A 586 24.27 -22.06 -4.77
CA ASP A 586 25.69 -21.75 -4.59
C ASP A 586 26.25 -22.40 -3.32
N ILE A 587 25.46 -22.40 -2.23
CA ILE A 587 25.80 -23.10 -0.99
C ILE A 587 25.89 -24.61 -1.26
N ALA A 588 24.86 -25.23 -1.86
CA ALA A 588 24.85 -26.67 -2.12
C ALA A 588 26.06 -27.10 -2.95
N LEU A 589 26.43 -26.31 -3.97
CA LEU A 589 27.58 -26.61 -4.83
C LEU A 589 28.93 -26.40 -4.14
N HIS A 590 29.06 -25.37 -3.28
CA HIS A 590 30.36 -24.86 -2.84
C HIS A 590 30.63 -24.93 -1.34
N HIS A 591 29.71 -25.36 -0.47
CA HIS A 591 29.92 -25.38 0.99
C HIS A 591 31.04 -26.34 1.44
N HIS A 592 31.51 -27.24 0.58
CA HIS A 592 32.68 -28.08 0.82
C HIS A 592 33.97 -27.62 0.12
N GLN A 593 33.96 -26.42 -0.47
CA GLN A 593 35.19 -25.75 -0.92
C GLN A 593 36.02 -25.35 0.30
N LYS A 594 37.34 -25.33 0.14
CA LYS A 594 38.27 -24.93 1.20
C LYS A 594 38.95 -23.64 0.81
N TRP A 595 39.18 -22.76 1.77
CA TRP A 595 39.84 -21.47 1.53
C TRP A 595 41.17 -21.60 0.77
N ASN A 596 41.94 -22.66 1.02
CA ASN A 596 43.20 -22.96 0.34
C ASN A 596 43.08 -23.61 -1.06
N GLY A 597 41.88 -23.79 -1.60
CA GLY A 597 41.64 -24.41 -2.91
C GLY A 597 41.61 -25.93 -2.94
N GLN A 598 41.76 -26.61 -1.79
CA GLN A 598 41.80 -28.08 -1.70
C GLN A 598 40.43 -28.73 -1.42
N GLY A 599 39.33 -28.00 -1.67
CA GLY A 599 37.97 -28.49 -1.50
C GLY A 599 37.41 -29.21 -2.73
N TYR A 600 36.07 -29.34 -2.78
CA TYR A 600 35.38 -29.96 -3.90
C TYR A 600 34.02 -29.33 -4.22
N ALA A 601 33.58 -29.55 -5.46
CA ALA A 601 32.23 -29.33 -5.97
C ALA A 601 31.97 -30.45 -6.99
N GLY A 602 31.47 -31.60 -6.53
CA GLY A 602 31.36 -32.84 -7.32
C GLY A 602 32.59 -33.75 -7.24
N ALA A 603 32.54 -34.87 -7.97
CA ALA A 603 33.57 -35.91 -7.92
C ALA A 603 34.96 -35.50 -8.47
N GLY A 604 34.99 -34.56 -9.43
CA GLY A 604 36.20 -34.16 -10.16
C GLY A 604 36.95 -32.95 -9.55
N PRO A 605 38.13 -32.60 -10.10
CA PRO A 605 38.86 -31.38 -9.73
C PRO A 605 38.31 -30.10 -10.40
N GLN A 606 37.39 -30.25 -11.36
CA GLN A 606 36.75 -29.15 -12.07
C GLN A 606 35.84 -28.37 -11.10
N GLY A 607 35.82 -27.03 -11.19
CA GLY A 607 35.00 -26.19 -10.31
C GLY A 607 35.56 -25.97 -8.90
N ARG A 608 36.82 -26.33 -8.62
CA ARG A 608 37.51 -25.94 -7.38
C ARG A 608 37.79 -24.44 -7.35
N LEU A 609 37.49 -23.82 -6.22
CA LEU A 609 37.65 -22.38 -5.98
C LEU A 609 38.52 -22.18 -4.72
N ALA A 610 39.16 -21.03 -4.61
CA ALA A 610 40.01 -20.67 -3.48
C ALA A 610 39.75 -19.24 -3.03
N GLY A 611 39.99 -18.95 -1.75
CA GLY A 611 39.84 -17.61 -1.19
C GLY A 611 38.47 -16.99 -1.45
N GLU A 612 38.48 -15.78 -2.00
CA GLU A 612 37.28 -14.99 -2.28
C GLU A 612 36.50 -15.44 -3.52
N ASP A 613 37.09 -16.28 -4.37
CA ASP A 613 36.38 -16.88 -5.51
C ASP A 613 35.26 -17.83 -5.05
N ILE A 614 35.37 -18.36 -3.81
CA ILE A 614 34.31 -19.14 -3.19
C ILE A 614 33.17 -18.17 -2.81
N PRO A 615 31.91 -18.45 -3.22
CA PRO A 615 30.77 -17.63 -2.84
C PRO A 615 30.72 -17.38 -1.32
N LEU A 616 30.49 -16.12 -0.93
CA LEU A 616 30.48 -15.73 0.49
C LEU A 616 29.50 -16.57 1.31
N SER A 617 28.31 -16.83 0.76
CA SER A 617 27.29 -17.68 1.38
C SER A 617 27.80 -19.09 1.66
N ALA A 618 28.52 -19.71 0.70
CA ALA A 618 29.11 -21.02 0.88
C ALA A 618 30.22 -21.03 1.94
N ARG A 619 31.07 -20.00 1.99
CA ARG A 619 32.10 -19.84 3.04
C ARG A 619 31.50 -19.74 4.43
N ILE A 620 30.42 -18.98 4.57
CA ILE A 620 29.69 -18.82 5.83
C ILE A 620 29.04 -20.15 6.23
N THR A 621 28.33 -20.80 5.32
CA THR A 621 27.65 -22.07 5.61
C THR A 621 28.63 -23.18 5.95
N ALA A 622 29.80 -23.25 5.31
CA ALA A 622 30.85 -24.22 5.63
C ALA A 622 31.29 -24.14 7.10
N ILE A 623 31.39 -22.93 7.66
CA ILE A 623 31.74 -22.72 9.07
C ILE A 623 30.57 -23.16 9.96
N ALA A 624 29.35 -22.76 9.62
CA ALA A 624 28.15 -23.09 10.39
C ALA A 624 27.89 -24.61 10.44
N ASP A 625 27.98 -25.29 9.30
CA ASP A 625 27.82 -26.74 9.18
C ASP A 625 28.90 -27.49 9.96
N VAL A 626 30.19 -27.18 9.72
CA VAL A 626 31.27 -27.88 10.44
C VAL A 626 31.19 -27.64 11.96
N PHE A 627 30.82 -26.43 12.39
CA PHE A 627 30.63 -26.16 13.80
C PHE A 627 29.50 -27.03 14.37
N ASP A 628 28.32 -27.00 13.76
CA ASP A 628 27.16 -27.76 14.24
C ASP A 628 27.42 -29.27 14.22
N ALA A 629 28.11 -29.75 13.19
CA ALA A 629 28.54 -31.13 13.04
C ALA A 629 29.49 -31.62 14.16
N LEU A 630 30.33 -30.73 14.71
CA LEU A 630 31.27 -31.07 15.78
C LEU A 630 30.59 -31.12 17.15
N VAL A 631 29.61 -30.26 17.40
CA VAL A 631 28.95 -30.12 18.70
C VAL A 631 27.64 -30.90 18.82
N SER A 632 27.10 -31.41 17.69
CA SER A 632 25.94 -32.29 17.67
C SER A 632 26.33 -33.76 17.87
N PRO A 633 25.50 -34.57 18.55
CA PRO A 633 25.75 -35.99 18.73
C PRO A 633 25.72 -36.73 17.39
N ARG A 634 26.76 -37.53 17.10
CA ARG A 634 26.79 -38.43 15.93
C ARG A 634 26.95 -39.87 16.38
N SER A 635 26.46 -40.82 15.56
CA SER A 635 26.43 -42.28 15.84
C SER A 635 27.77 -42.92 16.25
N TYR A 636 28.89 -42.20 16.12
CA TYR A 636 30.25 -42.69 16.33
C TYR A 636 31.14 -41.74 17.16
N LYS A 637 30.63 -40.62 17.68
CA LYS A 637 31.47 -39.60 18.36
C LYS A 637 30.66 -38.79 19.36
N GLU A 638 31.20 -38.65 20.58
CA GLU A 638 30.66 -37.73 21.58
C GLU A 638 30.71 -36.28 21.07
N PRO A 639 29.67 -35.47 21.34
CA PRO A 639 29.64 -34.08 20.92
C PRO A 639 30.73 -33.26 21.60
N TRP A 640 31.34 -32.35 20.84
CA TRP A 640 32.38 -31.47 21.34
C TRP A 640 31.76 -30.32 22.12
N THR A 641 32.52 -29.75 23.05
CA THR A 641 32.13 -28.47 23.65
C THR A 641 32.20 -27.37 22.58
N HIS A 642 31.35 -26.34 22.69
CA HIS A 642 31.39 -25.17 21.81
C HIS A 642 32.81 -24.57 21.72
N ALA A 643 33.52 -24.50 22.85
CA ALA A 643 34.90 -24.03 22.92
C ALA A 643 35.87 -24.90 22.11
N ALA A 644 35.77 -26.23 22.20
CA ALA A 644 36.62 -27.15 21.45
C ALA A 644 36.35 -27.10 19.94
N ALA A 645 35.08 -26.97 19.54
CA ALA A 645 34.71 -26.79 18.13
C ALA A 645 35.23 -25.47 17.57
N LEU A 646 35.13 -24.37 18.32
CA LEU A 646 35.67 -23.07 17.93
C LEU A 646 37.20 -23.11 17.75
N GLU A 647 37.92 -23.86 18.59
CA GLU A 647 39.37 -24.00 18.47
C GLU A 647 39.80 -24.72 17.19
N VAL A 648 38.99 -25.68 16.70
CA VAL A 648 39.21 -26.29 15.38
C VAL A 648 39.04 -25.28 14.27
N LEU A 649 37.98 -24.47 14.32
CA LEU A 649 37.75 -23.42 13.33
C LEU A 649 38.91 -22.41 13.29
N ARG A 650 39.44 -22.02 14.46
CA ARG A 650 40.60 -21.12 14.57
C ARG A 650 41.87 -21.73 14.00
N ARG A 651 42.16 -22.99 14.34
CA ARG A 651 43.34 -23.70 13.83
C ARG A 651 43.32 -23.82 12.30
N ASP A 652 42.14 -24.07 11.74
CA ASP A 652 41.98 -24.30 10.30
C ASP A 652 41.60 -23.01 9.54
N ALA A 653 41.67 -21.85 10.19
CA ALA A 653 41.46 -20.53 9.57
C ALA A 653 42.58 -20.20 8.59
N GLY A 654 42.23 -19.71 7.39
CA GLY A 654 43.19 -19.46 6.30
C GLY A 654 43.63 -20.73 5.55
N SER A 655 43.23 -21.93 6.00
CA SER A 655 43.41 -23.17 5.23
C SER A 655 42.08 -23.77 4.79
N HIS A 656 41.21 -24.13 5.74
CA HIS A 656 39.89 -24.66 5.47
C HIS A 656 38.87 -23.52 5.39
N PHE A 657 38.90 -22.61 6.37
CA PHE A 657 37.88 -21.58 6.54
C PHE A 657 38.41 -20.18 6.23
N ASP A 658 37.51 -19.29 5.83
CA ASP A 658 37.78 -17.86 5.73
C ASP A 658 38.14 -17.29 7.12
N PRO A 659 39.34 -16.73 7.31
CA PRO A 659 39.79 -16.28 8.62
C PRO A 659 38.94 -15.13 9.19
N PHE A 660 38.39 -14.26 8.33
CA PHE A 660 37.56 -13.15 8.77
C PHE A 660 36.20 -13.63 9.30
N LEU A 661 35.63 -14.65 8.65
CA LEU A 661 34.37 -15.25 9.09
C LEU A 661 34.52 -16.08 10.38
N VAL A 662 35.65 -16.77 10.56
CA VAL A 662 35.98 -17.46 11.82
C VAL A 662 36.08 -16.48 12.98
N GLN A 663 36.64 -15.29 12.74
CA GLN A 663 36.64 -14.22 13.74
C GLN A 663 35.20 -13.80 14.10
N CYS A 664 34.33 -13.61 13.10
CA CYS A 664 32.92 -13.28 13.35
C CYS A 664 32.23 -14.37 14.20
N MET A 665 32.42 -15.65 13.86
CA MET A 665 31.91 -16.78 14.63
C MET A 665 32.38 -16.75 16.10
N ALA A 666 33.65 -16.45 16.33
CA ALA A 666 34.22 -16.39 17.68
C ALA A 666 33.61 -15.29 18.57
N GLU A 667 33.09 -14.22 17.97
CA GLU A 667 32.53 -13.05 18.67
C GLU A 667 31.03 -13.20 19.00
N MET A 668 30.34 -14.23 18.49
CA MET A 668 28.90 -14.46 18.70
C MET A 668 28.58 -15.74 19.47
N MET A 669 29.51 -16.28 20.25
CA MET A 669 29.32 -17.57 20.94
C MET A 669 28.14 -17.56 21.91
N ASP A 670 27.82 -16.43 22.53
CA ASP A 670 26.64 -16.26 23.37
C ASP A 670 25.33 -16.34 22.58
N VAL A 671 25.33 -15.85 21.32
CA VAL A 671 24.21 -15.99 20.39
C VAL A 671 24.07 -17.46 19.98
N VAL A 672 25.19 -18.13 19.73
CA VAL A 672 25.21 -19.56 19.38
C VAL A 672 24.56 -20.40 20.49
N GLU A 673 24.90 -20.16 21.75
CA GLU A 673 24.27 -20.86 22.88
C GLU A 673 22.74 -20.72 22.87
N ARG A 674 22.23 -19.50 22.66
CA ARG A 674 20.78 -19.25 22.53
C ARG A 674 20.15 -19.95 21.33
N ILE A 675 20.89 -20.12 20.23
CA ILE A 675 20.44 -20.87 19.05
C ILE A 675 20.25 -22.35 19.41
N TYR A 676 21.16 -22.96 20.17
CA TYR A 676 21.02 -24.36 20.62
C TYR A 676 19.89 -24.55 21.62
N GLU A 677 19.66 -23.59 22.52
CA GLU A 677 18.50 -23.61 23.42
C GLU A 677 17.18 -23.57 22.64
N ARG A 678 17.15 -22.79 21.55
CA ARG A 678 15.96 -22.66 20.71
C ARG A 678 15.70 -23.90 19.83
N PHE A 679 16.75 -24.58 19.40
CA PHE A 679 16.68 -25.73 18.48
C PHE A 679 17.46 -26.93 19.04
N PRO A 680 16.96 -27.59 20.10
CA PRO A 680 17.63 -28.74 20.70
C PRO A 680 17.59 -29.98 19.79
N ASP A 681 18.58 -30.87 19.91
CA ASP A 681 18.67 -32.12 19.13
C ASP A 681 17.52 -33.10 19.38
N THR A 682 16.87 -33.01 20.54
CA THR A 682 15.69 -33.82 20.88
C THR A 682 14.44 -32.95 20.78
N PRO A 683 13.39 -33.35 20.05
CA PRO A 683 12.13 -32.62 20.07
C PRO A 683 11.61 -32.55 21.52
N GLN A 684 11.28 -31.34 22.01
CA GLN A 684 10.38 -31.25 23.15
C GLN A 684 9.09 -31.97 22.75
N SER A 685 8.72 -33.02 23.49
CA SER A 685 7.44 -33.68 23.32
C SER A 685 6.35 -32.60 23.35
N CYS A 686 5.62 -32.42 22.26
CA CYS A 686 4.40 -31.62 22.30
C CYS A 686 3.53 -32.17 23.44
N GLY A 687 3.35 -31.38 24.49
CA GLY A 687 2.47 -31.70 25.60
C GLY A 687 1.08 -31.97 25.06
N GLY A 688 0.61 -33.21 25.24
CA GLY A 688 -0.67 -33.68 24.72
C GLY A 688 -0.69 -35.19 24.53
N ALA A 689 -0.21 -35.95 25.52
CA ALA A 689 -0.61 -37.34 25.62
C ALA A 689 -2.11 -37.36 25.92
N ILE A 690 -2.91 -37.64 24.89
CA ILE A 690 -4.28 -38.12 25.09
C ILE A 690 -4.12 -39.45 25.82
N ALA A 691 -4.40 -39.44 27.12
CA ALA A 691 -4.49 -40.65 27.91
C ALA A 691 -5.55 -41.57 27.26
N PRO A 692 -5.29 -42.88 27.12
CA PRO A 692 -6.31 -43.80 26.64
C PRO A 692 -7.49 -43.74 27.62
N ALA A 693 -8.69 -43.58 27.06
CA ALA A 693 -9.94 -43.52 27.79
C ALA A 693 -10.02 -44.70 28.78
N GLY A 694 -10.19 -44.38 30.06
CA GLY A 694 -10.43 -45.37 31.09
C GLY A 694 -11.68 -46.18 30.76
N GLU A 695 -11.54 -47.50 30.82
CA GLU A 695 -12.65 -48.44 30.89
C GLU A 695 -13.52 -48.09 32.10
N ASN A 696 -14.68 -47.50 31.85
CA ASN A 696 -15.76 -47.45 32.83
C ASN A 696 -16.35 -48.86 32.96
N ALA A 697 -15.84 -49.61 33.92
CA ALA A 697 -16.56 -50.71 34.53
C ALA A 697 -17.59 -50.16 35.52
N SER A 698 -18.86 -50.03 35.11
CA SER A 698 -20.01 -50.14 36.02
C SER A 698 -21.35 -50.13 35.26
N GLY A 699 -22.11 -51.22 35.39
CA GLY A 699 -23.48 -51.41 34.93
C GLY A 699 -23.78 -52.91 34.85
N ALA A 700 -23.97 -53.61 35.97
CA ALA A 700 -25.26 -53.81 36.63
C ALA A 700 -26.33 -54.31 35.63
N GLY A 701 -26.65 -55.60 35.72
CA GLY A 701 -27.48 -56.31 34.76
C GLY A 701 -28.99 -56.11 34.90
N GLU A 702 -29.71 -56.77 34.00
CA GLU A 702 -31.01 -57.42 34.22
C GLU A 702 -31.46 -58.13 32.92
N LYS A 703 -31.89 -59.39 33.10
CA LYS A 703 -32.55 -60.33 32.16
C LYS A 703 -31.68 -61.20 31.25
#